data_AF-A0A6I3T202-F1
#
_entry.id   AF-A0A6I3T202-F1
#
_cell.length_a   1.000
_cell.length_b   1.000
_cell.length_c   1.000
_cell.angle_alpha   90.00
_cell.angle_beta   90.00
_cell.angle_gamma   90.00
#
_symmetry.space_group_name_H-M   'P 1'
#
loop_
_entity.id
_entity.type
_entity.pdbx_description
1 polymer ?
#
loop_
_entity_poly.entity_id
_entity_poly.type
_entity_poly.pdbx_seq_one_letter_code
_entity_poly.pdbx_strand_id
1 'polypeptide(L)'
;MTSFAHCQIGQFREVTSIITGHKLRVNTLADKFLVVSDADFGKLPRLTAALIDWLTAGGSVEHGIARNIIEALREFADIGDATGMCVAVDRVVAELLAVETKRMGQKTAVISWLQRLWEEEYIAFPASLPFKSKIKLPWDQFGFPTNHEWIMALRKASPRAGDVNRIPGLALRAAATAIGIKEVGDLIPDGVAEEFFVLNGKKAAALVTPLIALQRARYGDKARYTPKDWGVGRQSRGNDRTYRWVLVRDPSLADWQEKVALWLREGRSLALRTYMADRLFACLIEHKELPRTVEEYCRRSGMLSPTWAEWSASQDWAESSHQLYTNYFCEFINWFLARYLTGDDDLGRPVVSAVHFNPVRRLAQAAKPPQTHREAMPLRYIHELIRIIENDDFAWPRSLVSSEYFMRHDVASGEFVRTWSPVRSVAMLLKLHLPLRTFQVRMLDSGEGDTEQFDGTEWRPNTGPLAPKGKARIRRGVLRNMTDTTSGTTFTGLYVNTNKTADIFRSPKDLGYEVPWEHKEAIRWTLYLRDWQQRFNPIQRPTQWEEIHDKTVLRSNSKEMLRKRGGVCFLLRDPKGTHPCEPVADSRMQNYWAMLLAELERRVAVREETLADGSPVRFVRSSVGAGLPVPHFDLHSLRVALITAYAIEGGVPIQILSKCIAGHATILMTLYTRSRGRLTCRKRWRRHNSASNRPSRVISCAS
;
A
#
# COMPACT_ATOMS: atom_id res chain seq x y z
N MET A 1 -48.69 5.43 14.28
CA MET A 1 -47.56 5.89 13.45
C MET A 1 -47.91 5.63 12.00
N THR A 2 -48.12 6.69 11.22
CA THR A 2 -48.40 6.60 9.78
C THR A 2 -47.22 5.93 9.10
N SER A 3 -47.40 4.73 8.57
CA SER A 3 -46.34 3.99 7.86
C SER A 3 -46.35 4.39 6.40
N PHE A 4 -45.34 5.16 5.97
CA PHE A 4 -45.12 5.52 4.57
C PHE A 4 -44.41 4.38 3.82
N ALA A 5 -44.77 4.18 2.56
CA ALA A 5 -44.28 3.09 1.71
C ALA A 5 -42.88 3.37 1.17
N HIS A 6 -42.61 4.62 0.75
CA HIS A 6 -41.36 5.01 0.11
C HIS A 6 -40.60 6.11 0.85
N CYS A 7 -41.17 6.69 1.91
CA CYS A 7 -40.55 7.79 2.66
C CYS A 7 -40.41 7.50 4.16
N GLN A 8 -39.62 8.33 4.83
CA GLN A 8 -39.51 8.39 6.29
C GLN A 8 -39.24 9.82 6.77
N ILE A 9 -39.60 10.11 8.01
CA ILE A 9 -39.39 11.41 8.64
C ILE A 9 -38.38 11.24 9.78
N GLY A 10 -37.30 12.03 9.76
CA GLY A 10 -36.45 12.24 10.94
C GLY A 10 -35.49 11.13 11.35
N GLN A 11 -35.43 9.97 10.67
CA GLN A 11 -34.42 8.93 10.95
C GLN A 11 -33.16 9.15 10.10
N PHE A 12 -32.23 9.95 10.61
CA PHE A 12 -30.95 10.23 9.96
C PHE A 12 -29.79 10.23 10.94
N ARG A 13 -28.59 10.04 10.41
CA ARG A 13 -27.35 10.19 11.16
C ARG A 13 -26.77 11.57 10.89
N GLU A 14 -26.55 12.36 11.94
CA GLU A 14 -25.81 13.62 11.82
C GLU A 14 -24.31 13.37 11.82
N VAL A 15 -23.63 13.89 10.80
CA VAL A 15 -22.19 13.77 10.63
C VAL A 15 -21.63 15.14 10.28
N THR A 16 -20.50 15.53 10.86
CA THR A 16 -19.80 16.76 10.45
C THR A 16 -18.61 16.38 9.57
N SER A 17 -18.50 17.00 8.40
CA SER A 17 -17.36 16.76 7.51
C SER A 17 -16.08 17.25 8.17
N ILE A 18 -15.11 16.35 8.34
CA ILE A 18 -13.78 16.67 8.89
C ILE A 18 -12.98 17.59 7.94
N ILE A 19 -13.32 17.60 6.65
CA ILE A 19 -12.60 18.39 5.63
C ILE A 19 -13.10 19.84 5.60
N THR A 20 -14.41 20.02 5.55
CA THR A 20 -15.08 21.32 5.31
C THR A 20 -15.72 21.91 6.57
N GLY A 21 -16.07 21.07 7.55
CA GLY A 21 -16.83 21.47 8.74
C GLY A 21 -18.34 21.53 8.55
N HIS A 22 -18.87 21.20 7.35
CA HIS A 22 -20.31 21.20 7.10
C HIS A 22 -21.03 20.07 7.83
N LYS A 23 -22.24 20.34 8.31
CA LYS A 23 -23.13 19.33 8.91
C LYS A 23 -23.90 18.61 7.81
N LEU A 24 -23.89 17.28 7.87
CA LEU A 24 -24.51 16.38 6.92
C LEU A 24 -25.56 15.54 7.63
N ARG A 25 -26.72 15.36 6.98
CA ARG A 25 -27.79 14.48 7.47
C ARG A 25 -27.89 13.28 6.53
N VAL A 26 -27.37 12.15 6.98
CA VAL A 26 -27.22 10.93 6.16
C VAL A 26 -28.44 10.04 6.34
N ASN A 27 -29.02 9.61 5.22
CA ASN A 27 -30.13 8.68 5.23
C ASN A 27 -29.69 7.31 5.76
N THR A 28 -30.41 6.79 6.75
CA THR A 28 -30.10 5.51 7.41
C THR A 28 -30.89 4.34 6.84
N LEU A 29 -32.01 4.59 6.15
CA LEU A 29 -32.77 3.53 5.50
C LEU A 29 -32.34 3.36 4.05
N ALA A 30 -32.09 2.11 3.67
CA ALA A 30 -31.57 1.77 2.36
C ALA A 30 -32.62 1.90 1.24
N ASP A 31 -33.91 1.89 1.55
CA ASP A 31 -35.02 1.74 0.61
C ASP A 31 -36.06 2.88 0.65
N LYS A 32 -35.95 3.80 1.61
CA LYS A 32 -36.87 4.94 1.78
C LYS A 32 -36.18 6.30 1.66
N PHE A 33 -36.87 7.25 1.04
CA PHE A 33 -36.46 8.66 1.03
C PHE A 33 -36.53 9.25 2.44
N LEU A 34 -35.49 9.96 2.84
CA LEU A 34 -35.51 10.76 4.05
C LEU A 34 -36.16 12.10 3.75
N VAL A 35 -37.19 12.47 4.50
CA VAL A 35 -37.78 13.81 4.51
C VAL A 35 -37.39 14.51 5.81
N VAL A 36 -36.95 15.76 5.70
CA VAL A 36 -36.50 16.53 6.85
C VAL A 36 -37.60 17.45 7.36
N SER A 37 -37.78 17.48 8.68
CA SER A 37 -38.86 18.22 9.34
C SER A 37 -38.65 19.72 9.43
N ASP A 38 -37.41 20.20 9.37
CA ASP A 38 -37.03 21.62 9.47
C ASP A 38 -36.78 22.29 8.11
N ALA A 39 -37.25 21.68 7.01
CA ALA A 39 -37.15 22.26 5.68
C ALA A 39 -38.08 23.47 5.49
N ASP A 40 -37.67 24.41 4.62
CA ASP A 40 -38.40 25.66 4.36
C ASP A 40 -39.53 25.45 3.32
N PHE A 41 -40.66 24.90 3.75
CA PHE A 41 -41.82 24.62 2.89
C PHE A 41 -42.41 25.87 2.19
N GLY A 42 -42.08 27.09 2.63
CA GLY A 42 -42.55 28.32 2.01
C GLY A 42 -42.05 28.53 0.56
N LYS A 43 -40.95 27.88 0.17
CA LYS A 43 -40.41 27.96 -1.20
C LYS A 43 -41.05 26.97 -2.17
N LEU A 44 -41.72 25.95 -1.67
CA LEU A 44 -42.22 24.82 -2.45
C LEU A 44 -43.28 25.19 -3.50
N PRO A 45 -44.22 26.12 -3.26
CA PRO A 45 -45.16 26.58 -4.31
C PRO A 45 -44.43 27.16 -5.52
N ARG A 46 -43.40 27.98 -5.30
CA ARG A 46 -42.61 28.62 -6.36
C ARG A 46 -41.80 27.59 -7.15
N LEU A 47 -41.19 26.63 -6.45
CA LEU A 47 -40.42 25.54 -7.09
C LEU A 47 -41.33 24.65 -7.95
N THR A 48 -42.54 24.36 -7.46
CA THR A 48 -43.53 23.55 -8.17
C THR A 48 -44.04 24.28 -9.41
N ALA A 49 -44.31 25.58 -9.34
CA ALA A 49 -44.66 26.38 -10.51
C ALA A 49 -43.56 26.34 -11.59
N ALA A 50 -42.29 26.49 -11.20
CA ALA A 50 -41.16 26.41 -12.12
C ALA A 50 -41.04 25.02 -12.79
N LEU A 51 -41.35 23.93 -12.06
CA LEU A 51 -41.42 22.59 -12.65
C LEU A 51 -42.49 22.50 -13.73
N ILE A 52 -43.69 22.99 -13.45
CA ILE A 52 -44.81 22.94 -14.40
C ILE A 52 -44.50 23.76 -15.66
N ASP A 53 -43.88 24.93 -15.50
CA ASP A 53 -43.44 25.75 -16.63
C ASP A 53 -42.38 25.01 -17.47
N TRP A 54 -41.39 24.39 -16.83
CA TRP A 54 -40.35 23.60 -17.51
C TRP A 54 -40.93 22.40 -18.28
N LEU A 55 -41.91 21.72 -17.68
CA LEU A 55 -42.63 20.61 -18.33
C LEU A 55 -43.46 21.07 -19.53
N THR A 56 -44.06 22.25 -19.44
CA THR A 56 -44.91 22.84 -20.50
C THR A 56 -44.06 23.39 -21.66
N ALA A 57 -42.86 23.89 -21.36
CA ALA A 57 -41.91 24.41 -22.35
C ALA A 57 -41.16 23.32 -23.16
N GLY A 58 -41.53 22.05 -23.02
CA GLY A 58 -40.92 20.94 -23.77
C GLY A 58 -39.66 20.36 -23.13
N GLY A 59 -39.48 20.50 -21.82
CA GLY A 59 -38.35 19.91 -21.08
C GLY A 59 -38.20 18.41 -21.33
N SER A 60 -37.17 18.00 -22.08
CA SER A 60 -36.63 16.63 -22.29
C SER A 60 -37.62 15.43 -22.42
N VAL A 61 -38.89 15.65 -22.79
CA VAL A 61 -39.89 14.58 -22.91
C VAL A 61 -40.50 14.56 -24.31
N GLU A 62 -40.00 13.68 -25.18
CA GLU A 62 -40.51 13.50 -26.56
C GLU A 62 -41.97 13.00 -26.64
N HIS A 63 -42.50 12.36 -25.58
CA HIS A 63 -43.76 11.58 -25.66
C HIS A 63 -44.85 12.00 -24.65
N GLY A 64 -44.76 13.20 -24.07
CA GLY A 64 -45.72 13.72 -23.08
C GLY A 64 -45.77 12.95 -21.74
N ILE A 65 -46.01 13.68 -20.65
CA ILE A 65 -46.15 13.11 -19.31
C ILE A 65 -47.60 12.71 -19.05
N ALA A 66 -47.82 11.57 -18.40
CA ALA A 66 -49.15 11.11 -18.06
C ALA A 66 -49.82 12.08 -17.07
N ARG A 67 -51.12 12.34 -17.27
CA ARG A 67 -51.87 13.35 -16.53
C ARG A 67 -51.86 13.14 -15.01
N ASN A 68 -51.96 11.89 -14.57
CA ASN A 68 -51.85 11.47 -13.17
C ASN A 68 -50.51 11.87 -12.52
N ILE A 69 -49.39 11.77 -13.26
CA ILE A 69 -48.07 12.20 -12.75
C ILE A 69 -48.02 13.73 -12.63
N ILE A 70 -48.55 14.46 -13.62
CA ILE A 70 -48.60 15.93 -13.57
C ILE A 70 -49.45 16.40 -12.39
N GLU A 71 -50.60 15.77 -12.16
CA GLU A 71 -51.48 16.06 -11.02
C GLU A 71 -50.76 15.77 -9.70
N ALA A 72 -50.08 14.63 -9.57
CA ALA A 72 -49.29 14.31 -8.38
C ALA A 72 -48.10 15.28 -8.15
N LEU A 73 -47.49 15.82 -9.20
CA LEU A 73 -46.43 16.83 -9.09
C LEU A 73 -46.98 18.21 -8.66
N ARG A 74 -48.20 18.57 -9.08
CA ARG A 74 -48.84 19.84 -8.69
C ARG A 74 -49.15 19.91 -7.19
N GLU A 75 -49.41 18.76 -6.57
CA GLU A 75 -49.71 18.66 -5.14
C GLU A 75 -48.57 19.15 -4.24
N PHE A 76 -47.33 19.20 -4.74
CA PHE A 76 -46.22 19.80 -4.00
C PHE A 76 -46.42 21.30 -3.74
N ALA A 77 -47.26 22.00 -4.51
CA ALA A 77 -47.48 23.43 -4.30
C ALA A 77 -48.19 23.76 -2.98
N ASP A 78 -48.97 22.82 -2.43
CA ASP A 78 -49.85 23.07 -1.29
C ASP A 78 -49.37 22.39 0.01
N ILE A 79 -48.12 21.91 0.04
CA ILE A 79 -47.54 21.21 1.20
C ILE A 79 -46.95 22.20 2.21
N GLY A 80 -47.41 22.13 3.45
CA GLY A 80 -46.92 22.96 4.56
C GLY A 80 -46.05 22.24 5.58
N ASP A 81 -45.91 20.91 5.50
CA ASP A 81 -45.21 20.12 6.51
C ASP A 81 -44.52 18.86 5.94
N ALA A 82 -43.68 18.22 6.75
CA ALA A 82 -42.96 17.01 6.37
C ALA A 82 -43.88 15.80 6.12
N THR A 83 -45.04 15.75 6.80
CA THR A 83 -46.03 14.70 6.61
C THR A 83 -46.62 14.77 5.21
N GLY A 84 -47.05 15.95 4.78
CA GLY A 84 -47.55 16.20 3.43
C GLY A 84 -46.49 15.92 2.37
N MET A 85 -45.23 16.26 2.63
CA MET A 85 -44.10 15.93 1.76
C MET A 85 -43.93 14.41 1.58
N CYS A 86 -44.00 13.61 2.65
CA CYS A 86 -43.95 12.16 2.54
C CYS A 86 -45.12 11.59 1.72
N VAL A 87 -46.33 12.11 1.92
CA VAL A 87 -47.53 11.68 1.15
C VAL A 87 -47.35 11.96 -0.33
N ALA A 88 -46.89 13.16 -0.69
CA ALA A 88 -46.71 13.56 -2.07
C ALA A 88 -45.58 12.77 -2.77
N VAL A 89 -44.46 12.52 -2.08
CA VAL A 89 -43.37 11.68 -2.62
C VAL A 89 -43.83 10.23 -2.79
N ASP A 90 -44.51 9.64 -1.80
CA ASP A 90 -45.05 8.28 -1.92
C ASP A 90 -45.98 8.15 -3.12
N ARG A 91 -46.88 9.13 -3.32
CA ARG A 91 -47.81 9.15 -4.44
C ARG A 91 -47.09 9.28 -5.79
N VAL A 92 -46.19 10.25 -5.95
CA VAL A 92 -45.44 10.43 -7.20
C VAL A 92 -44.60 9.19 -7.54
N VAL A 93 -43.98 8.57 -6.55
CA VAL A 93 -43.21 7.33 -6.75
C VAL A 93 -44.12 6.17 -7.15
N ALA A 94 -45.28 6.00 -6.51
CA ALA A 94 -46.25 4.96 -6.84
C ALA A 94 -46.81 5.11 -8.27
N GLU A 95 -47.20 6.33 -8.64
CA GLU A 95 -47.68 6.64 -10.00
C GLU A 95 -46.61 6.35 -11.06
N LEU A 96 -45.35 6.69 -10.77
CA LEU A 96 -44.24 6.37 -11.68
C LEU A 96 -44.00 4.86 -11.79
N LEU A 97 -44.07 4.11 -10.68
CA LEU A 97 -43.90 2.64 -10.69
C LEU A 97 -44.99 1.94 -11.51
N ALA A 98 -46.21 2.48 -11.54
CA ALA A 98 -47.32 1.96 -12.33
C ALA A 98 -47.09 2.07 -13.85
N VAL A 99 -46.30 3.05 -14.29
CA VAL A 99 -46.07 3.35 -15.73
C VAL A 99 -44.62 3.15 -16.19
N GLU A 100 -43.74 2.66 -15.32
CA GLU A 100 -42.27 2.66 -15.49
C GLU A 100 -41.78 2.02 -16.81
N THR A 101 -42.49 1.04 -17.35
CA THR A 101 -42.11 0.30 -18.57
C THR A 101 -42.60 0.94 -19.88
N LYS A 102 -43.43 1.99 -19.82
CA LYS A 102 -44.15 2.50 -21.00
C LYS A 102 -43.51 3.73 -21.67
N ARG A 103 -42.86 4.64 -20.91
CA ARG A 103 -42.29 5.89 -21.46
C ARG A 103 -41.06 6.37 -20.67
N MET A 104 -39.89 6.45 -21.34
CA MET A 104 -38.63 6.83 -20.70
C MET A 104 -38.60 8.29 -20.17
N GLY A 105 -39.28 9.23 -20.83
CA GLY A 105 -39.27 10.65 -20.45
C GLY A 105 -39.98 10.98 -19.14
N GLN A 106 -41.00 10.21 -18.74
CA GLN A 106 -41.73 10.42 -17.48
C GLN A 106 -40.85 10.15 -16.26
N LYS A 107 -40.02 9.10 -16.37
CA LYS A 107 -39.05 8.75 -15.35
C LYS A 107 -37.99 9.84 -15.17
N THR A 108 -37.50 10.42 -16.26
CA THR A 108 -36.55 11.53 -16.21
C THR A 108 -37.16 12.71 -15.46
N ALA A 109 -38.36 13.16 -15.82
CA ALA A 109 -39.02 14.31 -15.20
C ALA A 109 -39.22 14.18 -13.68
N VAL A 110 -39.71 13.03 -13.22
CA VAL A 110 -39.91 12.78 -11.78
C VAL A 110 -38.57 12.74 -11.04
N ILE A 111 -37.54 12.13 -11.63
CA ILE A 111 -36.22 12.07 -11.01
C ILE A 111 -35.58 13.46 -10.94
N SER A 112 -35.70 14.28 -11.99
CA SER A 112 -35.22 15.68 -11.99
C SER A 112 -35.92 16.50 -10.91
N TRP A 113 -37.22 16.28 -10.68
CA TRP A 113 -37.94 16.90 -9.56
C TRP A 113 -37.42 16.46 -8.20
N LEU A 114 -37.28 15.16 -7.97
CA LEU A 114 -36.72 14.63 -6.72
C LEU A 114 -35.29 15.15 -6.47
N GLN A 115 -34.47 15.30 -7.53
CA GLN A 115 -33.15 15.90 -7.41
C GLN A 115 -33.22 17.38 -7.02
N ARG A 116 -34.18 18.13 -7.56
CA ARG A 116 -34.40 19.52 -7.16
C ARG A 116 -34.80 19.65 -5.70
N LEU A 117 -35.64 18.74 -5.20
CA LEU A 117 -36.00 18.69 -3.78
C LEU A 117 -34.80 18.33 -2.89
N TRP A 118 -33.87 17.51 -3.37
CA TRP A 118 -32.62 17.23 -2.65
C TRP A 118 -31.68 18.44 -2.60
N GLU A 119 -31.54 19.19 -3.71
CA GLU A 119 -30.73 20.42 -3.74
C GLU A 119 -31.22 21.46 -2.75
N GLU A 120 -32.54 21.61 -2.64
CA GLU A 120 -33.17 22.54 -1.70
C GLU A 120 -33.31 21.96 -0.28
N GLU A 121 -32.58 20.87 0.01
CA GLU A 121 -32.44 20.23 1.32
C GLU A 121 -33.75 19.65 1.92
N TYR A 122 -34.79 19.40 1.10
CA TYR A 122 -36.05 18.78 1.57
C TYR A 122 -35.94 17.27 1.77
N ILE A 123 -35.24 16.58 0.84
CA ILE A 123 -35.19 15.12 0.82
C ILE A 123 -33.78 14.57 0.63
N ALA A 124 -33.50 13.37 1.15
CA ALA A 124 -32.33 12.57 0.80
C ALA A 124 -32.76 11.24 0.16
N PHE A 125 -32.01 10.79 -0.83
CA PHE A 125 -32.31 9.58 -1.59
C PHE A 125 -31.97 8.33 -0.77
N PRO A 126 -32.69 7.22 -0.97
CA PRO A 126 -32.26 5.91 -0.48
C PRO A 126 -31.07 5.37 -1.28
N ALA A 127 -30.27 4.50 -0.65
CA ALA A 127 -29.16 3.81 -1.32
C ALA A 127 -29.66 2.91 -2.48
N SER A 128 -30.82 2.28 -2.27
CA SER A 128 -31.57 1.48 -3.23
C SER A 128 -32.88 2.19 -3.59
N LEU A 129 -32.96 2.67 -4.82
CA LEU A 129 -34.18 3.30 -5.31
C LEU A 129 -35.24 2.23 -5.68
N PRO A 130 -36.53 2.51 -5.49
CA PRO A 130 -37.61 1.51 -5.62
C PRO A 130 -37.93 1.08 -7.07
N PHE A 131 -37.23 1.62 -8.07
CA PHE A 131 -37.55 1.46 -9.49
C PHE A 131 -36.90 0.22 -10.13
N LYS A 132 -37.63 -0.48 -11.02
CA LYS A 132 -37.19 -1.75 -11.65
C LYS A 132 -36.13 -1.54 -12.72
N SER A 133 -36.21 -0.45 -13.48
CA SER A 133 -35.26 -0.14 -14.56
C SER A 133 -34.09 0.71 -14.06
N LYS A 134 -32.92 0.57 -14.70
CA LYS A 134 -31.72 1.34 -14.32
C LYS A 134 -31.98 2.84 -14.41
N ILE A 135 -31.73 3.53 -13.31
CA ILE A 135 -31.86 4.97 -13.22
C ILE A 135 -30.55 5.62 -13.67
N LYS A 136 -30.68 6.53 -14.63
CA LYS A 136 -29.67 7.57 -14.87
C LYS A 136 -30.20 8.83 -14.20
N LEU A 137 -29.45 9.39 -13.27
CA LEU A 137 -29.73 10.72 -12.77
C LEU A 137 -29.40 11.71 -13.89
N PRO A 138 -30.39 12.44 -14.43
CA PRO A 138 -30.18 13.36 -15.53
C PRO A 138 -29.28 14.54 -15.13
N TRP A 139 -28.59 15.08 -16.14
CA TRP A 139 -27.76 16.28 -16.06
C TRP A 139 -28.50 17.49 -16.66
N ASP A 140 -29.83 17.51 -16.56
CA ASP A 140 -30.64 18.56 -17.14
C ASP A 140 -30.59 19.85 -16.32
N GLN A 141 -30.96 20.97 -16.96
CA GLN A 141 -30.88 22.31 -16.39
C GLN A 141 -31.91 22.55 -15.26
N PHE A 142 -32.89 21.67 -15.09
CA PHE A 142 -33.95 21.84 -14.12
C PHE A 142 -33.63 21.14 -12.79
N GLY A 143 -33.11 19.91 -12.87
CA GLY A 143 -32.80 19.06 -11.71
C GLY A 143 -31.34 19.08 -11.26
N PHE A 144 -30.40 19.55 -12.08
CA PHE A 144 -28.98 19.63 -11.69
C PHE A 144 -28.51 21.08 -11.45
N PRO A 145 -27.90 21.40 -10.29
CA PRO A 145 -27.51 22.76 -9.95
C PRO A 145 -26.14 23.12 -10.53
N THR A 146 -25.97 24.39 -10.89
CA THR A 146 -24.68 25.04 -11.14
C THR A 146 -23.70 24.90 -9.95
N ASN A 147 -24.20 24.63 -8.74
CA ASN A 147 -23.41 24.52 -7.52
C ASN A 147 -22.59 23.21 -7.40
N HIS A 148 -22.86 22.20 -8.25
CA HIS A 148 -22.23 20.88 -8.17
C HIS A 148 -21.24 20.59 -9.32
N GLU A 149 -20.63 21.63 -9.90
CA GLU A 149 -19.59 21.51 -10.94
C GLU A 149 -18.42 20.59 -10.53
N TRP A 150 -18.15 20.46 -9.22
CA TRP A 150 -17.15 19.56 -8.68
C TRP A 150 -17.40 18.08 -9.05
N ILE A 151 -18.65 17.67 -9.31
CA ILE A 151 -18.97 16.31 -9.76
C ILE A 151 -18.43 16.08 -11.17
N MET A 152 -18.48 17.09 -12.04
CA MET A 152 -17.87 17.03 -13.37
C MET A 152 -16.34 17.07 -13.29
N ALA A 153 -15.75 17.76 -12.31
CA ALA A 153 -14.31 17.73 -12.09
C ALA A 153 -13.78 16.32 -11.79
N LEU A 154 -14.58 15.43 -11.18
CA LEU A 154 -14.22 14.01 -10.97
C LEU A 154 -14.00 13.26 -12.29
N ARG A 155 -14.64 13.69 -13.37
CA ARG A 155 -14.43 13.14 -14.73
C ARG A 155 -12.99 13.35 -15.16
N LYS A 156 -12.44 14.55 -14.94
CA LYS A 156 -11.05 14.92 -15.27
C LYS A 156 -10.03 14.21 -14.36
N ALA A 157 -10.38 13.93 -13.11
CA ALA A 157 -9.52 13.22 -12.17
C ALA A 157 -9.43 11.69 -12.39
N SER A 158 -10.19 11.13 -13.33
CA SER A 158 -10.25 9.68 -13.55
C SER A 158 -9.07 9.13 -14.35
N PRO A 159 -8.36 8.08 -13.86
CA PRO A 159 -7.21 7.51 -14.55
C PRO A 159 -7.57 6.54 -15.69
N ARG A 160 -8.83 6.13 -15.84
CA ARG A 160 -9.27 5.11 -16.83
C ARG A 160 -10.36 5.66 -17.75
N ALA A 161 -10.07 5.73 -19.05
CA ALA A 161 -10.98 6.23 -20.08
C ALA A 161 -12.38 5.57 -20.06
N GLY A 162 -12.47 4.26 -19.81
CA GLY A 162 -13.76 3.55 -19.74
C GLY A 162 -14.64 3.87 -18.52
N ASP A 163 -14.06 4.47 -17.47
CA ASP A 163 -14.76 4.78 -16.22
C ASP A 163 -15.24 6.25 -16.17
N VAL A 164 -14.72 7.08 -17.07
CA VAL A 164 -14.94 8.54 -17.15
C VAL A 164 -16.43 8.90 -17.20
N ASN A 165 -17.24 8.16 -17.98
CA ASN A 165 -18.65 8.51 -18.18
C ASN A 165 -19.58 8.01 -17.06
N ARG A 166 -19.13 7.08 -16.21
CA ARG A 166 -19.96 6.52 -15.11
C ARG A 166 -19.72 7.17 -13.75
N ILE A 167 -18.53 7.76 -13.54
CA ILE A 167 -18.12 8.35 -12.27
C ILE A 167 -19.05 9.49 -11.83
N PRO A 168 -19.40 10.46 -12.68
CA PRO A 168 -20.28 11.56 -12.28
C PRO A 168 -21.64 11.07 -11.76
N GLY A 169 -22.27 10.11 -12.45
CA GLY A 169 -23.55 9.55 -12.00
C GLY A 169 -23.44 8.76 -10.69
N LEU A 170 -22.32 8.06 -10.44
CA LEU A 170 -22.07 7.38 -9.16
C LEU A 170 -21.83 8.38 -8.03
N ALA A 171 -21.07 9.44 -8.29
CA ALA A 171 -20.81 10.51 -7.33
C ALA A 171 -22.11 11.22 -6.93
N LEU A 172 -22.95 11.53 -7.91
CA LEU A 172 -24.25 12.15 -7.65
C LEU A 172 -25.17 11.25 -6.86
N ARG A 173 -25.23 9.94 -7.19
CA ARG A 173 -26.02 8.99 -6.38
C ARG A 173 -25.49 8.84 -4.96
N ALA A 174 -24.17 8.90 -4.75
CA ALA A 174 -23.59 8.86 -3.42
C ALA A 174 -23.93 10.14 -2.63
N ALA A 175 -23.76 11.31 -3.26
CA ALA A 175 -24.08 12.60 -2.68
C ALA A 175 -25.58 12.72 -2.32
N ALA A 176 -26.46 12.22 -3.19
CA ALA A 176 -27.89 12.27 -2.98
C ALA A 176 -28.37 11.53 -1.72
N THR A 177 -27.57 10.60 -1.17
CA THR A 177 -27.94 9.87 0.07
C THR A 177 -27.84 10.69 1.35
N ALA A 178 -27.32 11.91 1.26
CA ALA A 178 -27.21 12.82 2.39
C ALA A 178 -27.59 14.24 2.00
N ILE A 179 -28.08 15.00 2.97
CA ILE A 179 -28.38 16.43 2.83
C ILE A 179 -27.21 17.25 3.38
N GLY A 180 -26.93 18.39 2.74
CA GLY A 180 -25.87 19.32 3.14
C GLY A 180 -24.53 19.13 2.40
N ILE A 181 -24.44 18.21 1.44
CA ILE A 181 -23.26 18.06 0.58
C ILE A 181 -23.28 19.19 -0.45
N LYS A 182 -22.33 20.12 -0.36
CA LYS A 182 -22.24 21.29 -1.26
C LYS A 182 -21.01 21.22 -2.15
N GLU A 183 -19.93 20.65 -1.64
CA GLU A 183 -18.68 20.52 -2.38
C GLU A 183 -18.00 19.16 -2.21
N VAL A 184 -16.96 18.92 -3.00
CA VAL A 184 -16.24 17.62 -3.02
C VAL A 184 -15.70 17.22 -1.64
N GLY A 185 -15.38 18.19 -0.77
CA GLY A 185 -14.92 17.93 0.59
C GLY A 185 -16.00 17.40 1.54
N ASP A 186 -17.28 17.55 1.20
CA ASP A 186 -18.41 17.04 1.99
C ASP A 186 -18.69 15.56 1.72
N LEU A 187 -18.26 15.06 0.55
CA LEU A 187 -18.40 13.65 0.20
C LEU A 187 -17.33 12.83 0.95
N ILE A 188 -17.66 12.45 2.18
CA ILE A 188 -16.81 11.66 3.10
C ILE A 188 -17.40 10.27 3.36
N PRO A 189 -16.62 9.28 3.84
CA PRO A 189 -17.13 7.92 4.07
C PRO A 189 -18.37 7.87 4.96
N ASP A 190 -18.35 8.61 6.08
CA ASP A 190 -19.48 8.65 7.02
C ASP A 190 -20.64 9.54 6.53
N GLY A 191 -20.42 10.32 5.46
CA GLY A 191 -21.38 11.24 4.86
C GLY A 191 -22.21 10.62 3.74
N VAL A 192 -22.07 9.32 3.49
CA VAL A 192 -22.81 8.55 2.49
C VAL A 192 -23.50 7.38 3.20
N ALA A 193 -24.69 6.99 2.73
CA ALA A 193 -25.38 5.81 3.25
C ALA A 193 -24.49 4.55 3.13
N GLU A 194 -24.40 3.77 4.20
CA GLU A 194 -23.48 2.63 4.30
C GLU A 194 -23.77 1.57 3.22
N GLU A 195 -25.05 1.34 2.94
CA GLU A 195 -25.52 0.37 1.96
C GLU A 195 -25.17 0.77 0.53
N PHE A 196 -24.85 2.04 0.25
CA PHE A 196 -24.48 2.49 -1.09
C PHE A 196 -23.26 1.73 -1.61
N PHE A 197 -22.21 1.59 -0.80
CA PHE A 197 -20.99 0.90 -1.19
C PHE A 197 -21.19 -0.62 -1.24
N VAL A 198 -22.05 -1.17 -0.38
CA VAL A 198 -22.43 -2.59 -0.38
C VAL A 198 -23.14 -2.95 -1.70
N LEU A 199 -24.15 -2.16 -2.10
CA LEU A 199 -24.95 -2.39 -3.30
C LEU A 199 -24.17 -2.17 -4.61
N ASN A 200 -23.29 -1.17 -4.64
CA ASN A 200 -22.56 -0.81 -5.87
C ASN A 200 -21.19 -1.50 -5.98
N GLY A 201 -20.65 -2.06 -4.90
CA GLY A 201 -19.46 -2.90 -4.85
C GLY A 201 -18.25 -2.34 -5.62
N LYS A 202 -17.69 -3.14 -6.54
CA LYS A 202 -16.54 -2.76 -7.37
C LYS A 202 -16.78 -1.51 -8.24
N LYS A 203 -18.03 -1.13 -8.52
CA LYS A 203 -18.34 0.06 -9.31
C LYS A 203 -18.12 1.35 -8.50
N ALA A 204 -18.54 1.36 -7.24
CA ALA A 204 -18.28 2.49 -6.34
C ALA A 204 -16.78 2.66 -6.04
N ALA A 205 -16.00 1.57 -6.05
CA ALA A 205 -14.54 1.64 -5.94
C ALA A 205 -13.86 2.51 -7.01
N ALA A 206 -14.46 2.62 -8.21
CA ALA A 206 -13.93 3.45 -9.28
C ALA A 206 -14.11 4.97 -9.03
N LEU A 207 -15.07 5.36 -8.18
CA LEU A 207 -15.29 6.75 -7.76
C LEU A 207 -14.26 7.20 -6.72
N VAL A 208 -13.86 6.31 -5.82
CA VAL A 208 -13.07 6.65 -4.63
C VAL A 208 -11.68 7.20 -4.96
N THR A 209 -11.00 6.63 -5.97
CA THR A 209 -9.64 7.11 -6.32
C THR A 209 -9.65 8.52 -6.92
N PRO A 210 -10.49 8.85 -7.93
CA PRO A 210 -10.66 10.22 -8.41
C PRO A 210 -11.13 11.19 -7.31
N LEU A 211 -12.04 10.76 -6.44
CA LEU A 211 -12.54 11.58 -5.33
C LEU A 211 -11.43 11.98 -4.37
N ILE A 212 -10.64 11.02 -3.87
CA ILE A 212 -9.53 11.29 -2.97
C ILE A 212 -8.48 12.18 -3.65
N ALA A 213 -8.21 11.97 -4.94
CA ALA A 213 -7.28 12.81 -5.70
C ALA A 213 -7.77 14.27 -5.77
N LEU A 214 -9.07 14.48 -6.04
CA LEU A 214 -9.68 15.81 -6.10
C LEU A 214 -9.73 16.49 -4.72
N GLN A 215 -10.07 15.74 -3.67
CA GLN A 215 -10.06 16.25 -2.30
C GLN A 215 -8.65 16.64 -1.84
N ARG A 216 -7.63 15.83 -2.14
CA ARG A 216 -6.23 16.16 -1.83
C ARG A 216 -5.73 17.37 -2.62
N ALA A 217 -6.13 17.48 -3.90
CA ALA A 217 -5.80 18.64 -4.73
C ALA A 217 -6.36 19.94 -4.15
N ARG A 218 -7.59 19.91 -3.60
CA ARG A 218 -8.27 21.11 -3.09
C ARG A 218 -7.97 21.42 -1.63
N TYR A 219 -7.83 20.43 -0.76
CA TYR A 219 -7.73 20.61 0.70
C TYR A 219 -6.43 20.09 1.32
N GLY A 220 -5.52 19.52 0.53
CA GLY A 220 -4.22 19.03 1.01
C GLY A 220 -4.33 18.04 2.16
N ASP A 221 -3.64 18.33 3.26
CA ASP A 221 -3.53 17.48 4.46
C ASP A 221 -4.83 17.29 5.25
N LYS A 222 -5.88 18.08 4.98
CA LYS A 222 -7.22 17.84 5.55
C LYS A 222 -7.90 16.60 4.94
N ALA A 223 -7.58 16.27 3.68
CA ALA A 223 -8.15 15.12 2.96
C ALA A 223 -7.43 13.80 3.31
N ARG A 224 -7.62 13.33 4.55
CA ARG A 224 -6.89 12.19 5.12
C ARG A 224 -7.44 10.81 4.73
N TYR A 225 -8.63 10.76 4.16
CA TYR A 225 -9.28 9.49 3.82
C TYR A 225 -8.48 8.68 2.80
N THR A 226 -8.57 7.37 2.95
CA THR A 226 -7.96 6.34 2.12
C THR A 226 -9.06 5.47 1.52
N PRO A 227 -8.81 4.74 0.41
CA PRO A 227 -9.81 3.84 -0.15
C PRO A 227 -10.36 2.80 0.82
N LYS A 228 -9.60 2.42 1.86
CA LYS A 228 -10.06 1.48 2.88
C LYS A 228 -11.17 2.06 3.75
N ASP A 229 -11.11 3.35 4.04
CA ASP A 229 -12.11 4.04 4.86
C ASP A 229 -13.48 4.05 4.15
N TRP A 230 -13.47 4.01 2.82
CA TRP A 230 -14.65 3.86 1.96
C TRP A 230 -15.13 2.41 1.81
N GLY A 231 -14.61 1.47 2.61
CA GLY A 231 -14.91 0.03 2.45
C GLY A 231 -14.35 -0.59 1.18
N VAL A 232 -13.50 0.13 0.43
CA VAL A 232 -12.92 -0.32 -0.83
C VAL A 232 -11.58 -1.00 -0.59
N GLY A 233 -11.60 -2.33 -0.66
CA GLY A 233 -10.42 -3.19 -0.50
C GLY A 233 -10.78 -4.46 0.24
N ARG A 234 -9.86 -5.44 0.31
CA ARG A 234 -10.04 -6.54 1.27
C ARG A 234 -10.00 -5.93 2.67
N GLN A 235 -11.06 -6.13 3.46
CA GLN A 235 -10.97 -6.01 4.91
C GLN A 235 -9.80 -6.90 5.34
N SER A 236 -8.71 -6.26 5.77
CA SER A 236 -7.68 -6.99 6.47
C SER A 236 -8.35 -7.50 7.73
N ARG A 237 -8.37 -8.81 7.97
CA ARG A 237 -8.52 -9.30 9.35
C ARG A 237 -7.50 -8.48 10.15
N GLY A 238 -8.01 -7.64 11.06
CA GLY A 238 -7.17 -6.70 11.78
C GLY A 238 -6.05 -7.49 12.44
N ASN A 239 -4.81 -7.01 12.34
CA ASN A 239 -3.75 -7.49 13.20
C ASN A 239 -4.06 -6.96 14.62
N ASP A 240 -5.06 -7.51 15.30
CA ASP A 240 -5.27 -7.22 16.72
C ASP A 240 -4.07 -7.78 17.48
N ARG A 241 -3.11 -6.89 17.72
CA ARG A 241 -1.87 -7.19 18.44
C ARG A 241 -2.06 -7.10 19.95
N THR A 242 -3.22 -6.61 20.39
CA THR A 242 -3.59 -6.58 21.81
C THR A 242 -4.29 -7.86 22.22
N TYR A 243 -4.80 -8.67 21.27
CA TYR A 243 -5.48 -9.92 21.58
C TYR A 243 -6.65 -9.76 22.56
N ARG A 244 -7.33 -8.62 22.52
CA ARG A 244 -8.47 -8.34 23.43
C ARG A 244 -9.61 -9.33 23.24
N TRP A 245 -9.76 -9.86 22.03
CA TRP A 245 -10.74 -10.91 21.72
C TRP A 245 -10.53 -12.20 22.53
N VAL A 246 -9.31 -12.46 23.02
CA VAL A 246 -9.01 -13.64 23.85
C VAL A 246 -9.80 -13.54 25.16
N LEU A 247 -9.83 -12.36 25.78
CA LEU A 247 -10.56 -12.14 27.05
C LEU A 247 -12.07 -12.25 26.90
N VAL A 248 -12.60 -12.00 25.69
CA VAL A 248 -14.03 -12.22 25.38
C VAL A 248 -14.35 -13.72 25.35
N ARG A 249 -13.39 -14.57 24.95
CA ARG A 249 -13.58 -16.03 24.89
C ARG A 249 -13.23 -16.72 26.20
N ASP A 250 -12.17 -16.29 26.86
CA ASP A 250 -11.70 -16.83 28.14
C ASP A 250 -11.06 -15.71 28.98
N PRO A 251 -11.81 -15.12 29.94
CA PRO A 251 -11.30 -14.08 30.82
C PRO A 251 -10.12 -14.51 31.70
N SER A 252 -9.93 -15.82 31.93
CA SER A 252 -8.85 -16.33 32.80
C SER A 252 -7.47 -16.16 32.16
N LEU A 253 -7.38 -15.90 30.86
CA LEU A 253 -6.14 -15.73 30.11
C LEU A 253 -5.56 -14.30 30.16
N ALA A 254 -5.96 -13.50 31.15
CA ALA A 254 -5.51 -12.11 31.29
C ALA A 254 -3.98 -11.96 31.37
N ASP A 255 -3.31 -12.79 32.18
CA ASP A 255 -1.84 -12.75 32.30
C ASP A 255 -1.16 -13.13 30.98
N TRP A 256 -1.58 -14.23 30.35
CA TRP A 256 -1.09 -14.63 29.03
C TRP A 256 -1.26 -13.52 27.98
N GLN A 257 -2.46 -12.93 27.90
CA GLN A 257 -2.78 -11.86 26.96
C GLN A 257 -1.86 -10.65 27.17
N GLU A 258 -1.68 -10.21 28.42
CA GLU A 258 -0.84 -9.06 28.77
C GLU A 258 0.63 -9.30 28.38
N LYS A 259 1.19 -10.46 28.79
CA LYS A 259 2.61 -10.78 28.58
C LYS A 259 2.91 -11.02 27.10
N VAL A 260 2.02 -11.69 26.35
CA VAL A 260 2.16 -11.86 24.90
C VAL A 260 2.06 -10.51 24.18
N ALA A 261 1.08 -9.66 24.53
CA ALA A 261 0.94 -8.34 23.92
C ALA A 261 2.20 -7.46 24.16
N LEU A 262 2.78 -7.53 25.35
CA LEU A 262 4.04 -6.85 25.67
C LEU A 262 5.22 -7.40 24.86
N TRP A 263 5.38 -8.72 24.80
CA TRP A 263 6.45 -9.36 24.02
C TRP A 263 6.36 -9.05 22.51
N LEU A 264 5.14 -8.97 21.98
CA LEU A 264 4.90 -8.56 20.60
C LEU A 264 5.23 -7.08 20.37
N ARG A 265 5.00 -6.22 21.36
CA ARG A 265 5.34 -4.78 21.28
C ARG A 265 6.85 -4.55 21.23
N GLU A 266 7.60 -5.26 22.08
CA GLU A 266 9.06 -5.17 22.18
C GLU A 266 9.79 -5.97 21.07
N GLY A 267 9.08 -6.91 20.46
CA GLY A 267 9.60 -7.88 19.52
C GLY A 267 9.82 -7.42 18.09
N ARG A 268 10.82 -8.02 17.44
CA ARG A 268 10.99 -7.98 15.97
C ARG A 268 10.34 -9.22 15.32
N SER A 269 10.25 -9.24 13.99
CA SER A 269 9.62 -10.34 13.23
C SER A 269 8.15 -10.57 13.63
N LEU A 270 7.45 -9.45 13.80
CA LEU A 270 6.12 -9.38 14.40
C LEU A 270 5.12 -10.40 13.80
N ALA A 271 5.10 -10.57 12.48
CA ALA A 271 4.18 -11.51 11.82
C ALA A 271 4.38 -12.97 12.29
N LEU A 272 5.62 -13.43 12.44
CA LEU A 272 5.90 -14.81 12.85
C LEU A 272 5.54 -15.02 14.32
N ARG A 273 5.80 -14.00 15.16
CA ARG A 273 5.39 -14.00 16.56
C ARG A 273 3.87 -13.98 16.73
N THR A 274 3.16 -13.20 15.90
CA THR A 274 1.69 -13.18 15.85
C THR A 274 1.12 -14.54 15.44
N TYR A 275 1.69 -15.20 14.42
CA TYR A 275 1.24 -16.55 14.06
C TYR A 275 1.41 -17.56 15.21
N MET A 276 2.52 -17.50 15.93
CA MET A 276 2.71 -18.32 17.13
C MET A 276 1.67 -17.97 18.20
N ALA A 277 1.47 -16.69 18.51
CA ALA A 277 0.51 -16.23 19.51
C ALA A 277 -0.93 -16.68 19.18
N ASP A 278 -1.34 -16.63 17.92
CA ASP A 278 -2.65 -17.13 17.47
C ASP A 278 -2.83 -18.63 17.80
N ARG A 279 -1.77 -19.44 17.62
CA ARG A 279 -1.80 -20.88 17.94
C ARG A 279 -1.71 -21.16 19.42
N LEU A 280 -0.91 -20.39 20.16
CA LEU A 280 -0.85 -20.47 21.61
C LEU A 280 -2.21 -20.19 22.24
N PHE A 281 -2.89 -19.11 21.84
CA PHE A 281 -4.22 -18.81 22.36
C PHE A 281 -5.25 -19.84 21.93
N ALA A 282 -5.15 -20.41 20.73
CA ALA A 282 -6.02 -21.53 20.33
C ALA A 282 -5.85 -22.74 21.28
N CYS A 283 -4.61 -23.15 21.57
CA CYS A 283 -4.31 -24.23 22.50
C CYS A 283 -4.85 -23.95 23.92
N LEU A 284 -4.59 -22.76 24.46
CA LEU A 284 -5.03 -22.38 25.81
C LEU A 284 -6.56 -22.26 25.94
N ILE A 285 -7.27 -21.89 24.86
CA ILE A 285 -8.73 -21.82 24.84
C ILE A 285 -9.35 -23.22 24.72
N GLU A 286 -8.72 -24.12 23.97
CA GLU A 286 -9.15 -25.51 23.80
C GLU A 286 -8.96 -26.32 25.09
N HIS A 287 -7.83 -26.11 25.78
CA HIS A 287 -7.43 -26.85 26.99
C HIS A 287 -7.51 -25.97 28.23
N LYS A 288 -8.63 -26.06 28.95
CA LYS A 288 -8.88 -25.22 30.13
C LYS A 288 -8.12 -25.64 31.38
N GLU A 289 -7.64 -26.88 31.38
CA GLU A 289 -6.79 -27.51 32.38
C GLU A 289 -5.35 -26.96 32.39
N LEU A 290 -4.92 -26.30 31.31
CA LEU A 290 -3.59 -25.70 31.25
C LEU A 290 -3.47 -24.48 32.16
N PRO A 291 -2.29 -24.22 32.76
CA PRO A 291 -2.06 -23.06 33.62
C PRO A 291 -2.47 -21.72 33.00
N ARG A 292 -3.18 -20.90 33.79
CA ARG A 292 -3.74 -19.61 33.34
C ARG A 292 -2.80 -18.43 33.51
N THR A 293 -1.66 -18.65 34.14
CA THR A 293 -0.56 -17.70 34.22
C THR A 293 0.69 -18.27 33.55
N VAL A 294 1.53 -17.39 33.01
CA VAL A 294 2.78 -17.79 32.35
C VAL A 294 3.77 -18.36 33.37
N GLU A 295 3.77 -17.83 34.60
CA GLU A 295 4.61 -18.32 35.71
C GLU A 295 4.30 -19.77 36.04
N GLU A 296 3.02 -20.09 36.26
CA GLU A 296 2.59 -21.44 36.63
C GLU A 296 2.85 -22.45 35.52
N TYR A 297 2.71 -22.02 34.25
CA TYR A 297 3.12 -22.83 33.09
C TYR A 297 4.62 -23.18 33.08
N CYS A 298 5.46 -22.32 33.67
CA CYS A 298 6.91 -22.53 33.76
C CYS A 298 7.34 -23.27 35.02
N ARG A 299 6.44 -23.64 35.95
CA ARG A 299 6.81 -24.34 37.19
C ARG A 299 7.22 -25.78 36.92
N ARG A 300 8.34 -26.21 37.50
CA ARG A 300 8.85 -27.60 37.41
C ARG A 300 7.91 -28.64 37.99
N SER A 301 7.10 -28.28 38.98
CA SER A 301 6.14 -29.16 39.64
C SER A 301 4.81 -29.30 38.87
N GLY A 302 4.56 -28.46 37.86
CA GLY A 302 3.32 -28.48 37.10
C GLY A 302 3.32 -29.60 36.07
N MET A 303 2.27 -30.44 36.08
CA MET A 303 2.04 -31.41 35.03
C MET A 303 1.26 -30.74 33.89
N LEU A 304 1.85 -30.66 32.71
CA LEU A 304 1.21 -30.10 31.52
C LEU A 304 0.60 -31.23 30.69
N SER A 305 -0.73 -31.27 30.58
CA SER A 305 -1.44 -32.22 29.74
C SER A 305 -2.55 -31.48 28.98
N PRO A 306 -2.54 -31.46 27.63
CA PRO A 306 -1.44 -31.90 26.78
C PRO A 306 -0.23 -30.96 26.87
N THR A 307 0.97 -31.48 26.62
CA THR A 307 2.14 -30.64 26.36
C THR A 307 1.99 -29.89 25.03
N TRP A 308 2.71 -28.78 24.86
CA TRP A 308 2.74 -28.07 23.57
C TRP A 308 3.16 -28.98 22.41
N ALA A 309 4.08 -29.92 22.65
CA ALA A 309 4.55 -30.84 21.62
C ALA A 309 3.45 -31.82 21.17
N GLU A 310 2.70 -32.37 22.11
CA GLU A 310 1.57 -33.27 21.84
C GLU A 310 0.44 -32.53 21.12
N TRP A 311 0.05 -31.37 21.64
CA TRP A 311 -0.99 -30.55 21.00
C TRP A 311 -0.55 -30.12 19.60
N SER A 312 0.67 -29.59 19.45
CA SER A 312 1.22 -29.21 18.14
C SER A 312 1.24 -30.40 17.17
N ALA A 313 1.62 -31.60 17.60
CA ALA A 313 1.65 -32.79 16.75
C ALA A 313 0.27 -33.28 16.30
N SER A 314 -0.78 -32.98 17.07
CA SER A 314 -2.17 -33.28 16.68
C SER A 314 -2.71 -32.40 15.55
N GLN A 315 -2.02 -31.30 15.22
CA GLN A 315 -2.48 -30.33 14.24
C GLN A 315 -1.99 -30.68 12.83
N ASP A 316 -2.84 -30.48 11.83
CA ASP A 316 -2.49 -30.66 10.42
C ASP A 316 -1.69 -29.46 9.88
N TRP A 317 -0.45 -29.29 10.34
CA TRP A 317 0.46 -28.25 9.85
C TRP A 317 1.64 -28.86 9.09
N ALA A 318 2.25 -28.06 8.21
CA ALA A 318 3.52 -28.46 7.61
C ALA A 318 4.62 -28.53 8.69
N GLU A 319 5.57 -29.46 8.56
CA GLU A 319 6.71 -29.65 9.48
C GLU A 319 7.45 -28.33 9.78
N SER A 320 7.69 -27.52 8.74
CA SER A 320 8.31 -26.19 8.88
C SER A 320 7.51 -25.22 9.76
N SER A 321 6.20 -25.36 9.82
CA SER A 321 5.31 -24.54 10.64
C SER A 321 5.32 -25.01 12.11
N HIS A 322 5.26 -26.33 12.36
CA HIS A 322 5.44 -26.88 13.72
C HIS A 322 6.75 -26.40 14.34
N GLN A 323 7.85 -26.50 13.59
CA GLN A 323 9.15 -26.01 14.00
C GLN A 323 9.13 -24.50 14.29
N LEU A 324 8.57 -23.71 13.38
CA LEU A 324 8.52 -22.26 13.49
C LEU A 324 7.78 -21.83 14.76
N TYR A 325 6.55 -22.32 14.95
CA TYR A 325 5.70 -21.92 16.07
C TYR A 325 6.30 -22.37 17.41
N THR A 326 6.79 -23.61 17.49
CA THR A 326 7.45 -24.13 18.69
C THR A 326 8.68 -23.31 19.07
N ASN A 327 9.51 -22.93 18.09
CA ASN A 327 10.70 -22.14 18.36
C ASN A 327 10.38 -20.71 18.82
N TYR A 328 9.34 -20.09 18.25
CA TYR A 328 8.89 -18.78 18.72
C TYR A 328 8.22 -18.84 20.09
N PHE A 329 7.52 -19.94 20.41
CA PHE A 329 6.94 -20.12 21.74
C PHE A 329 8.03 -20.34 22.78
N CYS A 330 9.03 -21.17 22.47
CA CYS A 330 10.23 -21.31 23.29
C CYS A 330 10.94 -19.97 23.51
N GLU A 331 11.06 -19.13 22.46
CA GLU A 331 11.64 -17.77 22.57
C GLU A 331 10.81 -16.85 23.48
N PHE A 332 9.47 -16.93 23.41
CA PHE A 332 8.58 -16.19 24.32
C PHE A 332 8.80 -16.59 25.78
N ILE A 333 8.83 -17.90 26.07
CA ILE A 333 9.05 -18.39 27.45
C ILE A 333 10.44 -17.98 27.96
N ASN A 334 11.48 -18.10 27.14
CA ASN A 334 12.82 -17.64 27.51
C ASN A 334 12.86 -16.14 27.83
N TRP A 335 12.15 -15.32 27.02
CA TRP A 335 12.01 -13.88 27.31
C TRP A 335 11.28 -13.64 28.64
N PHE A 336 10.23 -14.40 28.93
CA PHE A 336 9.48 -14.27 30.19
C PHE A 336 10.36 -14.62 31.39
N LEU A 337 11.04 -15.77 31.35
CA LEU A 337 11.97 -16.20 32.40
C LEU A 337 13.07 -15.17 32.66
N ALA A 338 13.70 -14.67 31.59
CA ALA A 338 14.76 -13.67 31.67
C ALA A 338 14.29 -12.34 32.27
N ARG A 339 13.02 -11.97 32.05
CA ARG A 339 12.50 -10.66 32.44
C ARG A 339 11.87 -10.64 33.83
N TYR A 340 11.14 -11.70 34.20
CA TYR A 340 10.31 -11.71 35.42
C TYR A 340 10.82 -12.68 36.48
N LEU A 341 11.60 -13.69 36.10
CA LEU A 341 11.99 -14.79 36.98
C LEU A 341 13.51 -14.93 37.09
N THR A 342 14.25 -13.88 36.73
CA THR A 342 15.70 -13.78 36.89
C THR A 342 15.99 -12.70 37.92
N GLY A 343 16.73 -13.06 38.96
CA GLY A 343 17.25 -12.14 39.96
C GLY A 343 18.78 -12.20 39.96
N ASP A 344 19.41 -11.26 40.67
CA ASP A 344 20.86 -11.27 40.85
C ASP A 344 21.24 -12.24 41.98
N ASP A 345 22.28 -13.04 41.78
CA ASP A 345 22.91 -13.81 42.85
C ASP A 345 23.74 -12.91 43.78
N ASP A 346 24.33 -13.49 44.83
CA ASP A 346 25.18 -12.78 45.79
C ASP A 346 26.40 -12.07 45.14
N LEU A 347 26.72 -12.40 43.88
CA LEU A 347 27.80 -11.84 43.07
C LEU A 347 27.30 -10.91 41.95
N GLY A 348 26.00 -10.56 41.94
CA GLY A 348 25.41 -9.70 40.92
C GLY A 348 25.21 -10.37 39.56
N ARG A 349 25.22 -11.70 39.48
CA ARG A 349 25.01 -12.45 38.23
C ARG A 349 23.55 -12.82 38.08
N PRO A 350 22.96 -12.69 36.89
CA PRO A 350 21.56 -13.04 36.66
C PRO A 350 21.36 -14.56 36.75
N VAL A 351 20.58 -15.01 37.73
CA VAL A 351 20.20 -16.42 37.92
C VAL A 351 18.67 -16.57 37.83
N VAL A 352 18.22 -17.48 36.97
CA VAL A 352 16.81 -17.83 36.85
C VAL A 352 16.39 -18.65 38.08
N SER A 353 15.22 -18.34 38.63
CA SER A 353 14.61 -19.06 39.75
C SER A 353 14.63 -20.58 39.55
N ALA A 354 15.18 -21.33 40.51
CA ALA A 354 15.40 -22.77 40.40
C ALA A 354 14.11 -23.59 40.21
N VAL A 355 12.96 -23.07 40.67
CA VAL A 355 11.66 -23.75 40.56
C VAL A 355 11.01 -23.59 39.18
N HIS A 356 11.56 -22.72 38.33
CA HIS A 356 11.04 -22.43 37.00
C HIS A 356 11.96 -22.99 35.90
N PHE A 357 11.37 -23.37 34.77
CA PHE A 357 12.10 -23.81 33.58
C PHE A 357 11.27 -23.53 32.32
N ASN A 358 11.88 -23.69 31.15
CA ASN A 358 11.16 -23.61 29.88
C ASN A 358 10.64 -25.01 29.49
N PRO A 359 9.32 -25.28 29.56
CA PRO A 359 8.76 -26.58 29.18
C PRO A 359 8.77 -26.80 27.66
N VAL A 360 8.98 -25.75 26.86
CA VAL A 360 8.96 -25.82 25.40
C VAL A 360 10.38 -26.05 24.88
N ARG A 361 10.63 -27.26 24.36
CA ARG A 361 11.93 -27.60 23.78
C ARG A 361 12.08 -26.98 22.38
N ARG A 362 13.16 -26.22 22.18
CA ARG A 362 13.53 -25.71 20.86
C ARG A 362 13.83 -26.88 19.91
N LEU A 363 13.18 -26.88 18.75
CA LEU A 363 13.39 -27.87 17.71
C LEU A 363 14.61 -27.51 16.86
N ALA A 364 15.49 -28.49 16.63
CA ALA A 364 16.72 -28.32 15.86
C ALA A 364 16.39 -27.92 14.42
N GLN A 365 16.97 -26.81 13.98
CA GLN A 365 16.86 -26.39 12.59
C GLN A 365 17.85 -27.19 11.75
N ALA A 366 17.36 -28.00 10.82
CA ALA A 366 18.21 -28.59 9.79
C ALA A 366 19.05 -27.46 9.20
N ALA A 367 20.37 -27.65 9.16
CA ALA A 367 21.28 -26.67 8.59
C ALA A 367 20.79 -26.40 7.16
N LYS A 368 20.22 -25.21 6.93
CA LYS A 368 19.86 -24.82 5.58
C LYS A 368 21.15 -24.92 4.76
N PRO A 369 21.11 -25.53 3.57
CA PRO A 369 22.28 -25.49 2.70
C PRO A 369 22.69 -24.03 2.63
N PRO A 370 23.95 -23.73 2.99
CA PRO A 370 24.33 -22.35 3.18
C PRO A 370 24.41 -21.60 1.84
N GLN A 371 24.28 -22.34 0.73
CA GLN A 371 24.09 -21.84 -0.61
C GLN A 371 22.62 -21.60 -0.93
N THR A 372 22.35 -20.44 -1.51
CA THR A 372 21.09 -20.18 -2.18
C THR A 372 21.16 -20.82 -3.57
N HIS A 373 20.28 -21.76 -3.92
CA HIS A 373 20.20 -22.38 -5.26
C HIS A 373 19.74 -21.41 -6.38
N ARG A 374 19.86 -20.09 -6.18
CA ARG A 374 19.45 -19.10 -7.16
C ARG A 374 20.50 -19.00 -8.25
N GLU A 375 20.09 -19.19 -9.49
CA GLU A 375 20.94 -18.97 -10.65
C GLU A 375 21.21 -17.47 -10.84
N ALA A 376 22.47 -17.14 -11.10
CA ALA A 376 22.88 -15.79 -11.45
C ALA A 376 22.52 -15.51 -12.91
N MET A 377 21.77 -14.43 -13.15
CA MET A 377 21.48 -13.97 -14.49
C MET A 377 22.77 -13.49 -15.18
N PRO A 378 23.02 -13.86 -16.45
CA PRO A 378 24.16 -13.35 -17.21
C PRO A 378 24.16 -11.82 -17.34
N LEU A 379 25.34 -11.19 -17.18
CA LEU A 379 25.50 -9.73 -17.26
C LEU A 379 25.04 -9.12 -18.59
N ARG A 380 25.20 -9.87 -19.69
CA ARG A 380 24.71 -9.44 -21.02
C ARG A 380 23.24 -9.06 -20.97
N TYR A 381 22.42 -9.90 -20.34
CA TYR A 381 20.98 -9.64 -20.22
C TYR A 381 20.69 -8.53 -19.21
N ILE A 382 21.50 -8.37 -18.16
CA ILE A 382 21.38 -7.21 -17.24
C ILE A 382 21.61 -5.90 -18.00
N HIS A 383 22.65 -5.80 -18.83
CA HIS A 383 22.90 -4.62 -19.65
C HIS A 383 21.82 -4.40 -20.73
N GLU A 384 21.21 -5.47 -21.23
CA GLU A 384 20.08 -5.36 -22.15
C GLU A 384 18.82 -4.85 -21.44
N LEU A 385 18.53 -5.33 -20.22
CA LEU A 385 17.43 -4.84 -19.40
C LEU A 385 17.56 -3.34 -19.09
N ILE A 386 18.78 -2.88 -18.80
CA ILE A 386 19.08 -1.45 -18.63
C ILE A 386 18.71 -0.68 -19.92
N ARG A 387 19.20 -1.15 -21.09
CA ARG A 387 18.88 -0.53 -22.39
C ARG A 387 17.39 -0.56 -22.73
N ILE A 388 16.66 -1.62 -22.40
CA ILE A 388 15.20 -1.68 -22.60
C ILE A 388 14.50 -0.55 -21.83
N ILE A 389 14.96 -0.25 -20.61
CA ILE A 389 14.37 0.80 -19.79
C ILE A 389 14.79 2.19 -20.28
N GLU A 390 16.07 2.40 -20.58
CA GLU A 390 16.64 3.74 -20.81
C GLU A 390 16.48 4.26 -22.24
N ASN A 391 16.47 3.37 -23.24
CA ASN A 391 16.49 3.79 -24.65
C ASN A 391 15.28 4.66 -25.02
N ASP A 392 15.53 5.59 -25.94
CA ASP A 392 14.52 6.46 -26.58
C ASP A 392 13.65 7.22 -25.56
N ASP A 393 14.30 7.82 -24.54
CA ASP A 393 13.66 8.52 -23.42
C ASP A 393 12.57 7.66 -22.75
N PHE A 394 12.95 6.47 -22.31
CA PHE A 394 12.02 5.52 -21.69
C PHE A 394 10.86 5.10 -22.60
N ALA A 395 11.09 4.88 -23.89
CA ALA A 395 10.03 4.51 -24.84
C ALA A 395 9.25 3.25 -24.40
N TRP A 396 9.93 2.18 -23.99
CA TRP A 396 9.24 0.98 -23.52
C TRP A 396 8.46 1.23 -22.21
N PRO A 397 9.04 1.82 -21.15
CA PRO A 397 8.27 2.17 -19.96
C PRO A 397 7.07 3.10 -20.22
N ARG A 398 7.19 4.04 -21.17
CA ARG A 398 6.09 4.93 -21.59
C ARG A 398 5.02 4.19 -22.38
N SER A 399 5.36 3.13 -23.11
CA SER A 399 4.37 2.26 -23.78
C SER A 399 3.44 1.53 -22.79
N LEU A 400 3.81 1.45 -21.50
CA LEU A 400 3.01 0.83 -20.43
C LEU A 400 1.91 1.78 -19.90
N VAL A 401 1.11 2.32 -20.83
CA VAL A 401 0.09 3.38 -20.71
C VAL A 401 -0.83 3.22 -19.49
N SER A 402 -1.28 2.01 -19.17
CA SER A 402 -2.21 1.73 -18.07
C SER A 402 -1.53 1.66 -16.70
N SER A 403 -0.23 1.35 -16.67
CA SER A 403 0.49 1.03 -15.44
C SER A 403 1.34 2.19 -14.94
N GLU A 404 1.96 3.02 -15.79
CA GLU A 404 2.93 4.05 -15.39
C GLU A 404 2.41 5.50 -15.39
N TYR A 405 1.18 5.76 -15.84
CA TYR A 405 0.59 7.11 -15.84
C TYR A 405 -0.38 7.34 -14.68
N PHE A 406 -0.45 8.59 -14.21
CA PHE A 406 -1.41 9.09 -13.22
C PHE A 406 -1.94 10.49 -13.62
N MET A 407 -3.09 10.87 -13.08
CA MET A 407 -3.66 12.21 -13.29
C MET A 407 -3.11 13.14 -12.22
N ARG A 408 -2.25 14.08 -12.61
CA ARG A 408 -1.68 15.09 -11.72
C ARG A 408 -2.54 16.34 -11.79
N HIS A 409 -2.93 16.90 -10.65
CA HIS A 409 -3.54 18.21 -10.60
C HIS A 409 -2.45 19.28 -10.78
N ASP A 410 -2.53 20.06 -11.84
CA ASP A 410 -1.59 21.13 -12.11
C ASP A 410 -2.12 22.44 -11.51
N VAL A 411 -1.41 22.98 -10.52
CA VAL A 411 -1.88 24.15 -9.75
C VAL A 411 -1.97 25.40 -10.62
N ALA A 412 -1.10 25.54 -11.62
CA ALA A 412 -1.06 26.71 -12.51
C ALA A 412 -2.25 26.75 -13.49
N SER A 413 -2.64 25.59 -14.05
CA SER A 413 -3.76 25.49 -15.00
C SER A 413 -5.09 25.13 -14.34
N GLY A 414 -5.09 24.62 -13.10
CA GLY A 414 -6.28 24.06 -12.43
C GLY A 414 -6.77 22.76 -13.06
N GLU A 415 -6.03 22.16 -14.00
CA GLU A 415 -6.45 20.99 -14.76
C GLU A 415 -5.72 19.71 -14.33
N PHE A 416 -6.38 18.57 -14.56
CA PHE A 416 -5.75 17.26 -14.38
C PHE A 416 -4.99 16.86 -15.64
N VAL A 417 -3.67 16.88 -15.55
CA VAL A 417 -2.78 16.50 -16.65
C VAL A 417 -2.31 15.07 -16.46
N ARG A 418 -2.47 14.26 -17.51
CA ARG A 418 -2.00 12.88 -17.54
C ARG A 418 -0.46 12.86 -17.59
N THR A 419 0.17 12.45 -16.50
CA THR A 419 1.63 12.52 -16.30
C THR A 419 2.21 11.12 -16.14
N TRP A 420 3.37 10.86 -16.76
CA TRP A 420 4.12 9.61 -16.63
C TRP A 420 5.00 9.62 -15.38
N SER A 421 5.05 8.49 -14.66
CA SER A 421 5.87 8.33 -13.45
C SER A 421 7.12 7.46 -13.73
N PRO A 422 8.35 7.99 -13.56
CA PRO A 422 9.60 7.24 -13.72
C PRO A 422 9.94 6.34 -12.52
N VAL A 423 9.18 6.40 -11.43
CA VAL A 423 9.55 5.84 -10.12
C VAL A 423 9.97 4.37 -10.21
N ARG A 424 9.19 3.53 -10.91
CA ARG A 424 9.51 2.10 -11.06
C ARG A 424 10.66 1.83 -12.03
N SER A 425 10.76 2.60 -13.11
CA SER A 425 11.87 2.51 -14.06
C SER A 425 13.19 2.77 -13.34
N VAL A 426 13.27 3.89 -12.62
CA VAL A 426 14.46 4.27 -11.85
C VAL A 426 14.72 3.28 -10.71
N ALA A 427 13.68 2.81 -10.01
CA ALA A 427 13.83 1.76 -9.00
C ALA A 427 14.48 0.50 -9.57
N MET A 428 14.10 0.11 -10.79
CA MET A 428 14.65 -1.06 -11.46
C MET A 428 16.09 -0.81 -11.94
N LEU A 429 16.38 0.39 -12.47
CA LEU A 429 17.74 0.78 -12.84
C LEU A 429 18.69 0.76 -11.64
N LEU A 430 18.31 1.35 -10.51
CA LEU A 430 19.09 1.27 -9.27
C LEU A 430 19.32 -0.18 -8.84
N LYS A 431 18.34 -1.07 -9.05
CA LYS A 431 18.43 -2.50 -8.71
C LYS A 431 19.34 -3.29 -9.67
N LEU A 432 19.44 -2.85 -10.93
CA LEU A 432 20.30 -3.42 -11.98
C LEU A 432 21.75 -2.90 -11.90
N HIS A 433 21.96 -1.69 -11.39
CA HIS A 433 23.29 -1.11 -11.16
C HIS A 433 23.88 -1.48 -9.80
N LEU A 434 23.06 -1.54 -8.76
CA LEU A 434 23.53 -1.77 -7.39
C LEU A 434 23.06 -3.13 -6.87
N PRO A 435 23.93 -3.90 -6.21
CA PRO A 435 23.57 -5.19 -5.63
C PRO A 435 22.78 -5.01 -4.33
N LEU A 436 21.87 -4.06 -4.23
CA LEU A 436 21.01 -3.83 -3.07
C LEU A 436 19.83 -4.82 -3.02
N ARG A 437 19.25 -5.05 -1.85
CA ARG A 437 17.99 -5.82 -1.75
C ARG A 437 16.83 -4.95 -2.23
N THR A 438 15.77 -5.57 -2.78
CA THR A 438 14.57 -4.84 -3.23
C THR A 438 13.98 -3.95 -2.13
N PHE A 439 13.89 -4.47 -0.90
CA PHE A 439 13.47 -3.67 0.26
C PHE A 439 14.35 -2.44 0.49
N GLN A 440 15.67 -2.56 0.36
CA GLN A 440 16.59 -1.44 0.57
C GLN A 440 16.40 -0.36 -0.48
N VAL A 441 16.30 -0.75 -1.76
CA VAL A 441 16.07 0.18 -2.88
C VAL A 441 14.77 0.97 -2.67
N ARG A 442 13.68 0.28 -2.30
CA ARG A 442 12.36 0.90 -2.06
C ARG A 442 12.38 1.94 -0.94
N MET A 443 13.22 1.73 0.07
CA MET A 443 13.22 2.54 1.29
C MET A 443 14.24 3.68 1.26
N LEU A 444 14.99 3.86 0.16
CA LEU A 444 15.99 4.91 0.03
C LEU A 444 15.38 6.30 0.28
N ASP A 445 16.16 7.16 0.93
CA ASP A 445 15.81 8.55 1.22
C ASP A 445 16.35 9.49 0.12
N SER A 446 15.60 10.51 -0.26
CA SER A 446 15.95 11.46 -1.30
C SER A 446 16.97 12.51 -0.89
N GLY A 447 17.17 12.73 0.41
CA GLY A 447 17.98 13.82 0.96
C GLY A 447 17.29 15.19 0.94
N GLU A 448 15.98 15.24 0.65
CA GLU A 448 15.20 16.49 0.64
C GLU A 448 15.23 17.22 2.00
N GLY A 449 15.38 16.47 3.09
CA GLY A 449 15.47 16.98 4.47
C GLY A 449 16.88 17.06 5.05
N ASP A 450 17.92 16.89 4.23
CA ASP A 450 19.32 16.95 4.68
C ASP A 450 19.83 18.39 4.76
N THR A 451 20.91 18.60 5.52
CA THR A 451 21.53 19.94 5.65
C THR A 451 22.22 20.36 4.36
N GLU A 452 22.77 19.41 3.60
CA GLU A 452 23.47 19.63 2.34
C GLU A 452 22.93 18.69 1.28
N GLN A 453 22.94 19.11 0.02
CA GLN A 453 22.49 18.33 -1.13
C GLN A 453 23.53 18.39 -2.24
N PHE A 454 23.66 17.28 -2.95
CA PHE A 454 24.47 17.20 -4.16
C PHE A 454 23.66 17.69 -5.36
N ASP A 455 24.19 18.64 -6.13
CA ASP A 455 23.54 19.21 -7.32
C ASP A 455 23.90 18.46 -8.63
N GLY A 456 24.80 17.46 -8.56
CA GLY A 456 25.36 16.76 -9.71
C GLY A 456 26.84 17.09 -9.95
N THR A 457 27.31 18.20 -9.41
CA THR A 457 28.69 18.68 -9.50
C THR A 457 29.31 18.86 -8.12
N GLU A 458 28.61 19.54 -7.20
CA GLU A 458 29.12 19.94 -5.90
C GLU A 458 28.06 19.76 -4.80
N TRP A 459 28.53 19.78 -3.55
CA TRP A 459 27.68 19.75 -2.37
C TRP A 459 27.35 21.18 -1.93
N ARG A 460 26.05 21.51 -1.88
CA ARG A 460 25.57 22.83 -1.49
C ARG A 460 24.65 22.77 -0.27
N PRO A 461 24.57 23.84 0.54
CA PRO A 461 23.58 23.94 1.61
C PRO A 461 22.15 23.80 1.05
N ASN A 462 21.31 23.04 1.75
CA ASN A 462 19.91 22.84 1.35
C ASN A 462 19.09 24.11 1.67
N THR A 463 18.55 24.74 0.63
CA THR A 463 17.65 25.91 0.74
C THR A 463 16.19 25.55 0.50
N GLY A 464 15.88 24.25 0.35
CA GLY A 464 14.54 23.75 0.07
C GLY A 464 13.57 23.90 1.25
N PRO A 465 12.27 23.71 1.02
CA PRO A 465 11.21 23.88 2.03
C PRO A 465 11.34 22.91 3.21
N LEU A 466 12.03 21.79 3.02
CA LEU A 466 12.26 20.75 4.03
C LEU A 466 13.64 20.85 4.69
N ALA A 467 14.41 21.91 4.41
CA ALA A 467 15.71 22.11 5.02
C ALA A 467 15.60 22.13 6.56
N PRO A 468 16.50 21.45 7.27
CA PRO A 468 16.45 21.41 8.72
C PRO A 468 16.74 22.79 9.30
N LYS A 469 15.86 23.27 10.20
CA LYS A 469 16.02 24.59 10.84
C LYS A 469 17.06 24.62 11.97
N GLY A 470 17.57 23.46 12.39
CA GLY A 470 18.53 23.32 13.49
C GLY A 470 19.99 23.33 13.03
N LYS A 471 20.91 23.60 13.96
CA LYS A 471 22.38 23.58 13.70
C LYS A 471 22.97 22.17 13.52
N ALA A 472 22.22 21.12 13.88
CA ALA A 472 22.70 19.74 13.79
C ALA A 472 22.73 19.27 12.33
N ARG A 473 23.88 18.75 11.87
CA ARG A 473 24.05 18.23 10.52
C ARG A 473 23.21 16.95 10.33
N ILE A 474 22.22 17.01 9.44
CA ILE A 474 21.36 15.88 9.07
C ILE A 474 21.80 15.36 7.70
N ARG A 475 22.02 14.05 7.60
CA ARG A 475 22.50 13.35 6.39
C ARG A 475 21.79 12.01 6.19
N ARG A 476 20.50 12.00 5.88
CA ARG A 476 19.68 10.78 5.74
C ARG A 476 19.58 10.29 4.30
N GLY A 477 19.82 11.17 3.33
CA GLY A 477 19.72 10.91 1.91
C GLY A 477 20.62 9.79 1.42
N VAL A 478 20.24 9.20 0.29
CA VAL A 478 21.03 8.15 -0.37
C VAL A 478 22.37 8.66 -0.88
N LEU A 479 22.50 9.94 -1.21
CA LEU A 479 23.80 10.53 -1.55
C LEU A 479 24.43 11.05 -0.28
N ARG A 480 25.73 10.82 -0.08
CA ARG A 480 26.50 11.41 1.02
C ARG A 480 27.87 11.88 0.56
N ASN A 481 28.28 13.03 1.05
CA ASN A 481 29.66 13.48 0.95
C ASN A 481 30.51 12.62 1.89
N MET A 482 31.45 11.87 1.32
CA MET A 482 32.36 11.01 2.06
C MET A 482 33.79 11.51 1.83
N THR A 483 34.61 11.44 2.87
CA THR A 483 36.02 11.78 2.79
C THR A 483 36.82 10.50 2.93
N ASP A 484 37.69 10.21 1.97
CA ASP A 484 38.67 9.15 2.12
C ASP A 484 39.76 9.64 3.08
N THR A 485 39.88 8.96 4.22
CA THR A 485 40.90 9.26 5.24
C THR A 485 42.33 9.06 4.73
N THR A 486 42.51 8.25 3.68
CA THR A 486 43.82 7.89 3.14
C THR A 486 44.32 8.93 2.14
N SER A 487 43.44 9.38 1.23
CA SER A 487 43.80 10.36 0.19
C SER A 487 43.41 11.79 0.52
N GLY A 488 42.61 12.02 1.57
CA GLY A 488 42.03 13.33 1.90
C GLY A 488 41.02 13.84 0.88
N THR A 489 40.69 13.04 -0.14
CA THR A 489 39.76 13.44 -1.21
C THR A 489 38.31 13.24 -0.78
N THR A 490 37.47 14.18 -1.15
CA THR A 490 36.01 14.09 -0.97
C THR A 490 35.38 13.52 -2.22
N PHE A 491 34.47 12.58 -2.05
CA PHE A 491 33.70 11.98 -3.15
C PHE A 491 32.25 11.73 -2.73
N THR A 492 31.37 11.56 -3.73
CA THR A 492 29.95 11.28 -3.49
C THR A 492 29.72 9.78 -3.39
N GLY A 493 29.57 9.29 -2.16
CA GLY A 493 29.20 7.91 -1.88
C GLY A 493 27.69 7.72 -1.73
N LEU A 494 27.28 6.47 -1.49
CA LEU A 494 25.88 6.12 -1.27
C LEU A 494 25.63 5.74 0.20
N TYR A 495 24.44 6.03 0.71
CA TYR A 495 23.98 5.60 2.02
C TYR A 495 22.68 4.82 1.91
N VAL A 496 22.65 3.66 2.54
CA VAL A 496 21.46 2.81 2.59
C VAL A 496 20.92 2.87 4.01
N ASN A 497 19.80 3.58 4.18
CA ASN A 497 19.13 3.81 5.47
C ASN A 497 18.52 2.56 6.12
N THR A 498 18.60 1.39 5.48
CA THR A 498 18.10 0.12 6.00
C THR A 498 19.09 -1.03 5.81
N ASN A 499 19.31 -1.82 6.86
CA ASN A 499 20.11 -3.03 6.82
C ASN A 499 19.45 -4.17 7.60
N LYS A 500 18.83 -5.11 6.86
CA LYS A 500 18.04 -6.22 7.42
C LYS A 500 18.73 -7.00 8.54
N THR A 501 20.03 -7.27 8.43
CA THR A 501 20.73 -8.21 9.33
C THR A 501 21.61 -7.48 10.35
N ALA A 502 22.24 -6.37 9.96
CA ALA A 502 23.10 -5.59 10.85
C ALA A 502 22.30 -4.63 11.76
N ASP A 503 21.12 -4.17 11.33
CA ASP A 503 20.27 -3.29 12.15
C ASP A 503 19.50 -4.06 13.24
N ILE A 504 19.63 -5.39 13.31
CA ILE A 504 18.87 -6.24 14.24
C ILE A 504 19.11 -5.84 15.72
N PHE A 505 20.32 -5.39 16.06
CA PHE A 505 20.69 -5.00 17.43
C PHE A 505 21.15 -3.54 17.57
N ARG A 506 21.08 -2.74 16.50
CA ARG A 506 21.58 -1.36 16.52
C ARG A 506 20.53 -0.35 16.99
N SER A 507 21.03 0.71 17.63
CA SER A 507 20.22 1.86 18.02
C SER A 507 19.69 2.59 16.78
N PRO A 508 18.58 3.34 16.87
CA PRO A 508 18.01 4.07 15.72
C PRO A 508 18.98 5.04 15.05
N LYS A 509 19.99 5.54 15.77
CA LYS A 509 21.01 6.47 15.24
C LYS A 509 22.07 5.76 14.39
N ASP A 510 22.24 4.45 14.56
CA ASP A 510 23.27 3.63 13.89
C ASP A 510 22.69 2.73 12.79
N LEU A 511 21.46 3.01 12.35
CA LEU A 511 20.78 2.25 11.31
C LEU A 511 21.41 2.48 9.93
N GLY A 512 21.41 1.44 9.11
CA GLY A 512 21.92 1.52 7.75
C GLY A 512 23.43 1.39 7.66
N TYR A 513 23.97 1.71 6.48
CA TYR A 513 25.40 1.64 6.20
C TYR A 513 25.79 2.54 5.03
N GLU A 514 27.04 2.99 5.06
CA GLU A 514 27.66 3.75 3.99
C GLU A 514 28.31 2.81 2.97
N VAL A 515 28.13 3.14 1.69
CA VAL A 515 28.72 2.47 0.54
C VAL A 515 29.70 3.46 -0.07
N PRO A 516 31.02 3.32 0.22
CA PRO A 516 32.07 4.19 -0.30
C PRO A 516 32.37 3.86 -1.77
N TRP A 517 31.38 4.06 -2.63
CA TRP A 517 31.49 3.82 -4.07
C TRP A 517 30.73 4.90 -4.84
N GLU A 518 31.47 5.67 -5.62
CA GLU A 518 30.94 6.69 -6.52
C GLU A 518 30.44 6.04 -7.82
N HIS A 519 29.21 5.52 -7.79
CA HIS A 519 28.59 4.94 -8.98
C HIS A 519 27.85 6.01 -9.79
N LYS A 520 28.48 6.48 -10.88
CA LYS A 520 27.96 7.56 -11.75
C LYS A 520 26.50 7.36 -12.21
N GLU A 521 26.15 6.23 -12.79
CA GLU A 521 24.75 5.99 -13.23
C GLU A 521 23.75 5.97 -12.06
N ALA A 522 24.10 5.39 -10.91
CA ALA A 522 23.21 5.38 -9.76
C ALA A 522 22.98 6.78 -9.18
N ILE A 523 24.03 7.62 -9.17
CA ILE A 523 23.95 9.03 -8.76
C ILE A 523 23.07 9.80 -9.75
N ARG A 524 23.32 9.65 -11.06
CA ARG A 524 22.52 10.27 -12.13
C ARG A 524 21.03 9.95 -11.99
N TRP A 525 20.68 8.67 -11.83
CA TRP A 525 19.28 8.26 -11.71
C TRP A 525 18.62 8.70 -10.40
N THR A 526 19.40 8.76 -9.32
CA THR A 526 18.94 9.31 -8.05
C THR A 526 18.60 10.79 -8.17
N LEU A 527 19.47 11.59 -8.78
CA LEU A 527 19.25 13.02 -9.00
C LEU A 527 18.04 13.26 -9.90
N TYR A 528 18.00 12.58 -11.06
CA TYR A 528 16.87 12.64 -11.98
C TYR A 528 15.53 12.38 -11.27
N LEU A 529 15.46 11.33 -10.45
CA LEU A 529 14.22 11.01 -9.75
C LEU A 529 13.92 11.99 -8.61
N ARG A 530 14.92 12.44 -7.85
CA ARG A 530 14.71 13.45 -6.80
C ARG A 530 14.08 14.71 -7.39
N ASP A 531 14.66 15.23 -8.47
CA ASP A 531 14.21 16.47 -9.09
C ASP A 531 12.81 16.28 -9.72
N TRP A 532 12.56 15.10 -10.34
CA TRP A 532 11.23 14.74 -10.81
C TRP A 532 10.20 14.70 -9.67
N GLN A 533 10.55 14.11 -8.53
CA GLN A 533 9.65 14.03 -7.37
C GLN A 533 9.37 15.40 -6.78
N GLN A 534 10.38 16.27 -6.64
CA GLN A 534 10.18 17.65 -6.18
C GLN A 534 9.23 18.44 -7.08
N ARG A 535 9.29 18.22 -8.41
CA ARG A 535 8.44 18.90 -9.38
C ARG A 535 7.02 18.34 -9.47
N PHE A 536 6.86 17.01 -9.47
CA PHE A 536 5.59 16.36 -9.82
C PHE A 536 4.89 15.68 -8.63
N ASN A 537 5.58 15.44 -7.52
CA ASN A 537 5.05 14.81 -6.30
C ASN A 537 5.75 15.38 -5.04
N PRO A 538 5.63 16.70 -4.81
CA PRO A 538 6.28 17.37 -3.69
C PRO A 538 5.71 16.88 -2.35
N ILE A 539 6.58 16.80 -1.34
CA ILE A 539 6.20 16.43 0.03
C ILE A 539 6.22 17.66 0.93
N GLN A 540 5.18 17.82 1.75
CA GLN A 540 5.06 18.95 2.68
C GLN A 540 5.83 18.72 4.00
N ARG A 541 5.98 17.46 4.40
CA ARG A 541 6.74 17.04 5.57
C ARG A 541 7.37 15.66 5.34
N PRO A 542 8.48 15.33 6.04
CA PRO A 542 8.99 13.97 6.05
C PRO A 542 7.92 12.99 6.55
N THR A 543 7.79 11.86 5.86
CA THR A 543 6.82 10.82 6.24
C THR A 543 7.32 10.12 7.49
N GLN A 544 6.50 10.05 8.54
CA GLN A 544 6.87 9.34 9.76
C GLN A 544 6.75 7.83 9.55
N TRP A 545 7.76 7.07 10.00
CA TRP A 545 7.74 5.61 9.88
C TRP A 545 6.53 4.96 10.58
N GLU A 546 5.97 5.59 11.62
CA GLU A 546 4.79 5.10 12.34
C GLU A 546 3.47 5.21 11.56
N GLU A 547 3.43 6.12 10.57
CA GLU A 547 2.28 6.39 9.73
C GLU A 547 2.26 5.54 8.45
N ILE A 548 3.27 4.68 8.23
CA ILE A 548 3.42 3.92 6.98
C ILE A 548 2.40 2.78 6.87
N HIS A 549 1.83 2.59 5.68
CA HIS A 549 0.85 1.54 5.39
C HIS A 549 1.44 0.33 4.65
N ASP A 550 2.74 0.33 4.37
CA ASP A 550 3.42 -0.79 3.71
C ASP A 550 3.33 -2.09 4.53
N LYS A 551 2.70 -3.10 3.94
CA LYS A 551 2.46 -4.41 4.58
C LYS A 551 3.77 -5.11 4.97
N THR A 552 4.85 -4.94 4.21
CA THR A 552 6.15 -5.58 4.47
C THR A 552 6.78 -5.01 5.74
N VAL A 553 6.71 -3.68 5.87
CA VAL A 553 7.22 -2.95 7.05
C VAL A 553 6.38 -3.28 8.28
N LEU A 554 5.05 -3.19 8.16
CA LEU A 554 4.11 -3.45 9.27
C LEU A 554 4.11 -4.91 9.74
N ARG A 555 4.47 -5.87 8.89
CA ARG A 555 4.66 -7.28 9.26
C ARG A 555 5.93 -7.50 10.09
N SER A 556 6.92 -6.64 9.97
CA SER A 556 8.25 -6.88 10.55
C SER A 556 8.53 -6.02 11.79
N ASN A 557 7.80 -4.92 11.99
CA ASN A 557 8.06 -3.92 13.03
C ASN A 557 6.79 -3.54 13.80
N SER A 558 6.93 -3.28 15.10
CA SER A 558 5.88 -2.69 15.94
C SER A 558 5.76 -1.18 15.72
N LYS A 559 4.62 -0.57 16.10
CA LYS A 559 4.42 0.88 15.96
C LYS A 559 5.47 1.69 16.74
N GLU A 560 5.86 1.24 17.93
CA GLU A 560 6.86 1.93 18.75
C GLU A 560 8.26 1.87 18.12
N MET A 561 8.64 0.72 17.56
CA MET A 561 9.89 0.60 16.81
C MET A 561 9.92 1.54 15.60
N LEU A 562 8.78 1.69 14.91
CA LEU A 562 8.66 2.61 13.79
C LEU A 562 8.74 4.07 14.23
N ARG A 563 8.08 4.44 15.33
CA ARG A 563 8.19 5.78 15.93
C ARG A 563 9.65 6.16 16.23
N LYS A 564 10.43 5.22 16.77
CA LYS A 564 11.86 5.42 17.06
C LYS A 564 12.72 5.67 15.81
N ARG A 565 12.28 5.28 14.60
CA ARG A 565 13.01 5.55 13.34
C ARG A 565 12.84 6.99 12.84
N GLY A 566 11.82 7.71 13.31
CA GLY A 566 11.57 9.11 12.94
C GLY A 566 10.98 9.30 11.54
N GLY A 567 11.28 10.46 10.94
CA GLY A 567 10.80 10.86 9.61
C GLY A 567 11.79 10.56 8.49
N VAL A 568 11.27 10.22 7.30
CA VAL A 568 12.04 9.87 6.10
C VAL A 568 11.41 10.54 4.87
N CYS A 569 12.24 11.01 3.95
CA CYS A 569 11.82 11.54 2.66
C CYS A 569 12.04 10.47 1.59
N PHE A 570 11.07 9.59 1.34
CA PHE A 570 11.27 8.47 0.42
C PHE A 570 11.56 8.95 -1.01
N LEU A 571 12.70 8.52 -1.57
CA LEU A 571 13.07 8.78 -2.96
C LEU A 571 12.13 8.05 -3.92
N LEU A 572 11.84 6.77 -3.64
CA LEU A 572 11.01 5.92 -4.49
C LEU A 572 9.52 5.98 -4.12
N ARG A 573 9.03 7.16 -3.73
CA ARG A 573 7.62 7.38 -3.41
C ARG A 573 6.75 7.33 -4.67
N ASP A 574 5.59 6.67 -4.62
CA ASP A 574 4.78 6.41 -5.81
C ASP A 574 3.49 7.27 -5.81
N PRO A 575 3.37 8.30 -6.68
CA PRO A 575 2.19 9.16 -6.72
C PRO A 575 0.91 8.42 -7.14
N LYS A 576 1.04 7.25 -7.78
CA LYS A 576 -0.08 6.37 -8.11
C LYS A 576 -0.44 5.41 -6.96
N GLY A 577 0.38 5.35 -5.92
CA GLY A 577 0.09 4.59 -4.71
C GLY A 577 -1.13 5.16 -3.98
N THR A 578 -1.76 4.34 -3.14
CA THR A 578 -2.80 4.82 -2.22
C THR A 578 -2.31 5.97 -1.33
N HIS A 579 -1.02 5.89 -0.97
CA HIS A 579 -0.29 6.87 -0.19
C HIS A 579 0.86 7.44 -1.05
N PRO A 580 0.68 8.61 -1.69
CA PRO A 580 1.64 9.20 -2.64
C PRO A 580 3.04 9.49 -2.07
N CYS A 581 3.13 9.68 -0.76
CA CYS A 581 4.36 9.95 -0.04
C CYS A 581 5.09 8.67 0.42
N GLU A 582 4.44 7.49 0.30
CA GLU A 582 5.01 6.20 0.70
C GLU A 582 5.78 5.55 -0.44
N PRO A 583 6.77 4.69 -0.11
CA PRO A 583 7.59 4.01 -1.11
C PRO A 583 6.75 3.07 -1.97
N VAL A 584 7.16 2.91 -3.22
CA VAL A 584 6.54 1.99 -4.18
C VAL A 584 6.34 0.60 -3.56
N ALA A 585 5.17 0.00 -3.74
CA ALA A 585 4.83 -1.30 -3.14
C ALA A 585 5.66 -2.45 -3.75
N ASP A 586 5.96 -3.48 -2.94
CA ASP A 586 6.77 -4.64 -3.39
C ASP A 586 6.13 -5.33 -4.60
N SER A 587 4.81 -5.55 -4.56
CA SER A 587 4.07 -6.20 -5.64
C SER A 587 4.18 -5.42 -6.96
N ARG A 588 4.27 -4.09 -6.92
CA ARG A 588 4.42 -3.28 -8.13
C ARG A 588 5.81 -3.42 -8.73
N MET A 589 6.84 -3.60 -7.90
CA MET A 589 8.19 -3.92 -8.36
C MET A 589 8.25 -5.30 -9.01
N GLN A 590 7.62 -6.31 -8.40
CA GLN A 590 7.56 -7.67 -8.97
C GLN A 590 6.82 -7.69 -10.31
N ASN A 591 5.69 -6.96 -10.42
CA ASN A 591 4.93 -6.87 -11.66
C ASN A 591 5.72 -6.20 -12.78
N TYR A 592 6.39 -5.08 -12.48
CA TYR A 592 7.24 -4.38 -13.45
C TYR A 592 8.41 -5.27 -13.91
N TRP A 593 9.02 -6.02 -12.98
CA TRP A 593 10.07 -6.98 -13.29
C TRP A 593 9.60 -8.09 -14.23
N ALA A 594 8.42 -8.67 -13.97
CA ALA A 594 7.84 -9.70 -14.83
C ALA A 594 7.58 -9.18 -16.26
N MET A 595 7.05 -7.96 -16.40
CA MET A 595 6.83 -7.33 -17.69
C MET A 595 8.14 -7.05 -18.43
N LEU A 596 9.17 -6.59 -17.70
CA LEU A 596 10.48 -6.32 -18.27
C LEU A 596 11.17 -7.60 -18.78
N LEU A 597 11.07 -8.70 -18.04
CA LEU A 597 11.59 -9.99 -18.48
C LEU A 597 10.83 -10.56 -19.67
N ALA A 598 9.50 -10.37 -19.73
CA ALA A 598 8.72 -10.76 -20.89
C ALA A 598 9.12 -9.97 -22.14
N GLU A 599 9.41 -8.67 -22.01
CA GLU A 599 9.94 -7.87 -23.11
C GLU A 599 11.35 -8.31 -23.52
N LEU A 600 12.22 -8.64 -22.57
CA LEU A 600 13.54 -9.20 -22.86
C LEU A 600 13.41 -10.52 -23.64
N GLU A 601 12.56 -11.44 -23.18
CA GLU A 601 12.28 -12.71 -23.86
C GLU A 601 11.80 -12.47 -25.30
N ARG A 602 10.88 -11.52 -25.49
CA ARG A 602 10.40 -11.14 -26.82
C ARG A 602 11.53 -10.64 -27.73
N ARG A 603 12.40 -9.75 -27.24
CA ARG A 603 13.53 -9.21 -28.03
C ARG A 603 14.57 -10.27 -28.36
N VAL A 604 14.83 -11.20 -27.44
CA VAL A 604 15.75 -12.33 -27.65
C VAL A 604 15.17 -13.31 -28.67
N ALA A 605 13.86 -13.59 -28.59
CA ALA A 605 13.17 -14.46 -29.56
C ALA A 605 13.16 -13.86 -30.98
N VAL A 606 12.94 -12.55 -31.13
CA VAL A 606 13.01 -11.85 -32.43
C VAL A 606 14.41 -11.93 -33.06
N ARG A 607 15.46 -12.07 -32.25
CA ARG A 607 16.84 -12.25 -32.73
C ARG A 607 17.22 -13.71 -32.97
N GLU A 608 16.26 -14.64 -32.83
CA GLU A 608 16.47 -16.09 -33.01
C GLU A 608 17.58 -16.68 -32.14
N GLU A 609 17.82 -16.06 -30.97
CA GLU A 609 18.81 -16.57 -30.03
C GLU A 609 18.30 -17.82 -29.31
N THR A 610 19.07 -18.90 -29.40
CA THR A 610 18.79 -20.18 -28.78
C THR A 610 19.85 -20.56 -27.76
N LEU A 611 19.48 -21.45 -26.84
CA LEU A 611 20.42 -22.13 -25.95
C LEU A 611 21.30 -23.09 -26.77
N ALA A 612 22.38 -23.59 -26.15
CA ALA A 612 23.33 -24.49 -26.82
C ALA A 612 22.70 -25.81 -27.31
N ASP A 613 21.51 -26.17 -26.82
CA ASP A 613 20.71 -27.32 -27.22
C ASP A 613 19.67 -26.99 -28.31
N GLY A 614 19.66 -25.76 -28.83
CA GLY A 614 18.70 -25.29 -29.84
C GLY A 614 17.34 -24.87 -29.27
N SER A 615 17.11 -24.98 -27.96
CA SER A 615 15.86 -24.53 -27.34
C SER A 615 15.79 -23.00 -27.20
N PRO A 616 14.59 -22.39 -27.23
CA PRO A 616 14.45 -20.95 -27.08
C PRO A 616 14.82 -20.49 -25.67
N VAL A 617 15.49 -19.34 -25.56
CA VAL A 617 15.83 -18.74 -24.26
C VAL A 617 14.54 -18.25 -23.59
N ARG A 618 14.24 -18.77 -22.39
CA ARG A 618 13.07 -18.36 -21.59
C ARG A 618 13.47 -17.66 -20.30
N PHE A 619 12.87 -16.50 -20.05
CA PHE A 619 12.99 -15.73 -18.81
C PHE A 619 11.71 -15.72 -17.99
N VAL A 620 10.57 -16.05 -18.62
CA VAL A 620 9.27 -16.13 -17.94
C VAL A 620 8.54 -17.45 -18.20
N ARG A 621 7.71 -17.86 -17.25
CA ARG A 621 6.72 -18.93 -17.43
C ARG A 621 5.35 -18.32 -17.68
N SER A 622 4.62 -18.86 -18.65
CA SER A 622 3.22 -18.49 -18.87
C SER A 622 2.41 -18.81 -17.61
N SER A 623 1.68 -17.81 -17.12
CA SER A 623 0.68 -18.03 -16.08
C SER A 623 -0.46 -18.87 -16.66
N VAL A 624 -0.98 -19.83 -15.89
CA VAL A 624 -2.23 -20.52 -16.24
C VAL A 624 -3.38 -19.51 -16.07
N GLY A 625 -3.78 -18.83 -17.16
CA GLY A 625 -4.84 -17.81 -17.20
C GLY A 625 -4.36 -16.39 -17.57
N ALA A 626 -5.24 -15.39 -17.49
CA ALA A 626 -4.99 -13.97 -17.83
C ALA A 626 -4.11 -13.20 -16.81
N GLY A 627 -3.15 -13.89 -16.19
CA GLY A 627 -2.25 -13.34 -15.18
C GLY A 627 -0.95 -12.79 -15.77
N LEU A 628 -0.19 -12.02 -14.98
CA LEU A 628 1.17 -11.63 -15.33
C LEU A 628 2.08 -12.88 -15.41
N PRO A 629 3.10 -12.86 -16.30
CA PRO A 629 4.06 -13.95 -16.40
C PRO A 629 4.83 -14.14 -15.09
N VAL A 630 5.26 -15.37 -14.81
CA VAL A 630 6.06 -15.70 -13.61
C VAL A 630 7.55 -15.70 -13.98
N PRO A 631 8.38 -14.82 -13.38
CA PRO A 631 9.83 -14.78 -13.62
C PRO A 631 10.54 -16.09 -13.27
N HIS A 632 11.45 -16.56 -14.13
CA HIS A 632 12.44 -17.58 -13.77
C HIS A 632 13.50 -17.04 -12.81
N PHE A 633 13.88 -15.77 -12.98
CA PHE A 633 14.82 -15.07 -12.10
C PHE A 633 14.03 -14.12 -11.20
N ASP A 634 14.08 -14.33 -9.88
CA ASP A 634 13.49 -13.38 -8.94
C ASP A 634 14.35 -12.10 -8.84
N LEU A 635 13.78 -11.01 -8.29
CA LEU A 635 14.53 -9.76 -8.09
C LEU A 635 15.75 -9.90 -7.17
N HIS A 636 15.83 -10.97 -6.38
CA HIS A 636 16.99 -11.25 -5.55
C HIS A 636 18.14 -11.88 -6.36
N SER A 637 17.83 -12.64 -7.42
CA SER A 637 18.83 -13.18 -8.35
C SER A 637 19.71 -12.09 -8.96
N LEU A 638 19.17 -10.87 -9.20
CA LEU A 638 19.97 -9.73 -9.65
C LEU A 638 21.10 -9.37 -8.68
N ARG A 639 20.82 -9.42 -7.37
CA ARG A 639 21.85 -9.15 -6.36
C ARG A 639 22.95 -10.22 -6.39
N VAL A 640 22.57 -11.49 -6.56
CA VAL A 640 23.54 -12.60 -6.68
C VAL A 640 24.40 -12.42 -7.93
N ALA A 641 23.79 -12.08 -9.07
CA ALA A 641 24.48 -11.82 -10.32
C ALA A 641 25.50 -10.68 -10.22
N LEU A 642 25.10 -9.52 -9.68
CA LEU A 642 25.99 -8.37 -9.53
C LEU A 642 27.13 -8.62 -8.55
N ILE A 643 26.87 -9.25 -7.40
CA ILE A 643 27.95 -9.62 -6.45
C ILE A 643 28.94 -10.57 -7.12
N THR A 644 28.45 -11.53 -7.90
CA THR A 644 29.28 -12.49 -8.63
C THR A 644 30.12 -11.79 -9.70
N ALA A 645 29.53 -10.86 -10.46
CA ALA A 645 30.20 -10.06 -11.47
C ALA A 645 31.33 -9.21 -10.87
N TYR A 646 31.06 -8.43 -9.82
CA TYR A 646 32.09 -7.60 -9.19
C TYR A 646 33.21 -8.43 -8.55
N ALA A 647 32.89 -9.61 -8.02
CA ALA A 647 33.89 -10.50 -7.43
C ALA A 647 34.77 -11.21 -8.48
N ILE A 648 34.18 -11.65 -9.59
CA ILE A 648 34.87 -12.48 -10.59
C ILE A 648 35.49 -11.64 -11.70
N GLU A 649 34.72 -10.73 -12.28
CA GLU A 649 35.13 -9.90 -13.42
C GLU A 649 35.74 -8.58 -12.95
N GLY A 650 35.14 -7.94 -11.95
CA GLY A 650 35.63 -6.68 -11.38
C GLY A 650 36.83 -6.83 -10.43
N GLY A 651 37.21 -8.05 -10.06
CA GLY A 651 38.37 -8.32 -9.19
C GLY A 651 38.26 -7.77 -7.76
N VAL A 652 37.09 -7.27 -7.34
CA VAL A 652 36.93 -6.61 -6.04
C VAL A 652 37.08 -7.64 -4.90
N PRO A 653 37.92 -7.38 -3.89
CA PRO A 653 38.07 -8.26 -2.74
C PRO A 653 36.73 -8.56 -2.07
N ILE A 654 36.47 -9.84 -1.78
CA ILE A 654 35.17 -10.30 -1.28
C ILE A 654 34.81 -9.70 0.09
N GLN A 655 35.83 -9.34 0.89
CA GLN A 655 35.70 -8.61 2.16
C GLN A 655 35.02 -7.24 1.93
N ILE A 656 35.48 -6.49 0.93
CA ILE A 656 34.97 -5.17 0.57
C ILE A 656 33.55 -5.30 -0.01
N LEU A 657 33.32 -6.27 -0.90
CA LEU A 657 31.99 -6.53 -1.43
C LEU A 657 30.99 -6.90 -0.32
N SER A 658 31.41 -7.70 0.64
CA SER A 658 30.58 -8.12 1.78
C SER A 658 30.20 -6.95 2.67
N LYS A 659 31.20 -6.18 3.12
CA LYS A 659 31.02 -5.11 4.12
C LYS A 659 30.50 -3.82 3.51
N CYS A 660 31.16 -3.33 2.47
CA CYS A 660 30.98 -1.98 1.93
C CYS A 660 29.83 -1.88 0.92
N ILE A 661 29.58 -2.94 0.14
CA ILE A 661 28.60 -2.88 -0.96
C ILE A 661 27.33 -3.65 -0.58
N ALA A 662 27.48 -4.90 -0.15
CA ALA A 662 26.38 -5.78 0.19
C ALA A 662 25.79 -5.49 1.59
N GLY A 663 26.58 -4.96 2.54
CA GLY A 663 26.16 -4.78 3.93
C GLY A 663 25.77 -6.12 4.58
N HIS A 664 26.49 -7.20 4.26
CA HIS A 664 26.29 -8.52 4.86
C HIS A 664 26.82 -8.53 6.30
N ALA A 665 26.10 -9.23 7.20
CA ALA A 665 26.53 -9.38 8.59
C ALA A 665 27.75 -10.29 8.73
N THR A 666 27.93 -11.24 7.81
CA THR A 666 29.09 -12.14 7.78
C THR A 666 29.61 -12.32 6.34
N ILE A 667 30.92 -12.50 6.21
CA ILE A 667 31.59 -12.72 4.92
C ILE A 667 31.12 -13.99 4.21
N LEU A 668 30.73 -15.00 4.98
CA LEU A 668 30.21 -16.29 4.49
C LEU A 668 29.03 -16.08 3.53
N MET A 669 28.13 -15.13 3.82
CA MET A 669 27.00 -14.83 2.93
C MET A 669 27.44 -14.44 1.51
N THR A 670 28.56 -13.72 1.38
CA THR A 670 29.14 -13.35 0.07
C THR A 670 29.89 -14.51 -0.57
N LEU A 671 30.54 -15.35 0.24
CA LEU A 671 31.22 -16.55 -0.25
C LEU A 671 30.23 -17.54 -0.86
N TYR A 672 29.02 -17.65 -0.32
CA TYR A 672 27.99 -18.53 -0.87
C TYR A 672 27.39 -18.05 -2.18
N THR A 673 27.31 -16.73 -2.42
CA THR A 673 26.93 -16.20 -3.74
C THR A 673 27.97 -16.51 -4.83
N ARG A 674 29.19 -16.89 -4.44
CA ARG A 674 30.29 -17.25 -5.34
C ARG A 674 30.25 -18.73 -5.77
N SER A 675 29.30 -19.53 -5.28
CA SER A 675 29.19 -20.95 -5.67
C SER A 675 28.99 -21.08 -7.18
N ARG A 676 29.99 -21.63 -7.85
CA ARG A 676 30.12 -21.64 -9.31
C ARG A 676 29.31 -22.78 -9.93
N GLY A 677 28.59 -22.46 -11.00
CA GLY A 677 28.15 -23.46 -11.97
C GLY A 677 29.33 -24.27 -12.51
N ARG A 678 29.16 -25.58 -12.65
CA ARG A 678 30.21 -26.58 -12.96
C ARG A 678 31.14 -26.19 -14.13
N LEU A 679 30.67 -25.36 -15.06
CA LEU A 679 31.42 -24.87 -16.23
C LEU A 679 32.64 -23.99 -15.90
N THR A 680 32.56 -23.10 -14.90
CA THR A 680 33.68 -22.17 -14.59
C THR A 680 34.80 -22.86 -13.83
N CYS A 681 34.50 -23.84 -12.97
CA CYS A 681 35.53 -24.71 -12.39
C CYS A 681 36.29 -25.47 -13.47
N ARG A 682 35.61 -26.01 -14.49
CA ARG A 682 36.25 -26.71 -15.61
C ARG A 682 37.18 -25.80 -16.43
N LYS A 683 36.77 -24.56 -16.73
CA LYS A 683 37.63 -23.58 -17.44
C LYS A 683 38.84 -23.15 -16.60
N ARG A 684 38.68 -22.97 -15.28
CA ARG A 684 39.77 -22.55 -14.39
C ARG A 684 40.76 -23.69 -14.13
N TRP A 685 40.29 -24.93 -13.99
CA TRP A 685 41.12 -26.14 -13.96
C TRP A 685 41.91 -26.31 -15.26
N ARG A 686 41.29 -26.08 -16.43
CA ARG A 686 42.02 -26.08 -17.72
C ARG A 686 43.10 -25.01 -17.78
N ARG A 687 42.84 -23.78 -17.29
CA ARG A 687 43.83 -22.71 -17.23
C ARG A 687 44.96 -22.98 -16.21
N HIS A 688 44.68 -23.66 -15.11
CA HIS A 688 45.69 -24.08 -14.15
C HIS A 688 46.58 -25.19 -14.72
N ASN A 689 45.98 -26.22 -15.35
CA ASN A 689 46.73 -27.30 -16.00
C ASN A 689 47.56 -26.81 -17.21
N SER A 690 47.13 -25.76 -17.91
CA SER A 690 47.92 -25.15 -18.98
C SER A 690 49.02 -24.21 -18.47
N ALA A 691 48.96 -23.77 -17.21
CA ALA A 691 50.00 -22.96 -16.58
C ALA A 691 51.06 -23.83 -15.87
N SER A 692 50.70 -25.02 -15.40
CA SER A 692 51.62 -25.97 -14.75
C SER A 692 52.50 -26.77 -15.71
N ASN A 693 52.27 -26.66 -17.03
CA ASN A 693 53.01 -27.42 -18.07
C ASN A 693 54.07 -26.60 -18.82
N ARG A 694 54.52 -25.46 -18.26
CA ARG A 694 55.72 -24.78 -18.79
C ARG A 694 56.96 -25.36 -18.09
N PRO A 695 57.91 -25.98 -18.81
CA PRO A 695 59.17 -26.41 -18.20
C PRO A 695 59.92 -25.16 -17.73
N SER A 696 60.31 -25.18 -16.46
CA SER A 696 61.16 -24.20 -15.82
C SER A 696 62.48 -24.05 -16.59
N ARG A 697 62.70 -22.89 -17.23
CA ARG A 697 64.04 -22.47 -17.64
C ARG A 697 64.86 -22.25 -16.38
N VAL A 698 65.70 -23.21 -16.05
CA VAL A 698 66.81 -23.04 -15.11
C VAL A 698 67.80 -22.11 -15.79
N ILE A 699 67.91 -20.89 -15.28
CA ILE A 699 69.03 -19.99 -15.59
C ILE A 699 70.15 -20.42 -14.65
N SER A 700 71.17 -21.10 -15.18
CA SER A 700 72.44 -21.32 -14.47
C SER A 700 73.34 -20.11 -14.69
N CYS A 701 73.58 -19.34 -13.64
CA CYS A 701 74.76 -18.50 -13.53
C CYS A 701 75.89 -19.35 -12.92
N ALA A 702 76.98 -19.57 -13.66
CA ALA A 702 78.33 -19.74 -13.12
C ALA A 702 79.37 -19.71 -14.25
N SER A 703 80.36 -18.84 -14.06
CA SER A 703 81.66 -18.66 -14.76
C SER A 703 81.66 -18.30 -16.24
#